data_AF-A0A5N5LVA5-F1
#
_entry.id   AF-A0A5N5LVA5-F1
#
_cell.length_a   1.000
_cell.length_b   1.000
_cell.length_c   1.000
_cell.angle_alpha   90.00
_cell.angle_beta   90.00
_cell.angle_gamma   90.00
#
_symmetry.space_group_name_H-M   'P 1'
#
loop_
_entity.id
_entity.type
_entity.pdbx_description
1 polymer ?
#
loop_
_entity_poly.entity_id
_entity_poly.type
_entity_poly.pdbx_seq_one_letter_code
_entity_poly.pdbx_strand_id
1 'polypeptide(L)'
;MYDISLTDLPRSARLCLSICSVKGRKGAKEEHCPLAWGNVNLFDYKDTLVSGKVALSLWPVPHGLEDLLNPIGVAGSNPNKETPCVELEFPSFNHTVVFPDEQQIEEHANWIISRELGYNYSLSLSNRLVCDSSISQAEAEQLRALCNRDPLYELSEQEKDFLWRHRHYCVNIPECLPKLLLSVKWNSRDEVSQMYCLLRDWPLMQPESALELLDCNFPDPMVREFALRCLMQGLTDDKISQYLLQLVQVLKYEMYLDNPLARFLVKKALTNQRIGHFFFWHLKSEMHNKTVSRRFGLLLEAFCRSCGIYLKHLNRQVEAMDKLVNITDMLKHEKKDETQKTQMKFLVEHMSRPDYMEALQGFVSPLNPVHQLGNLRLEECRIMSSAKRPLWLNWENPDIMSELLFTNNEIIFKNGDDLRQDMLTLQIIKIMESIWQNQGLDLRMLPYGCLSIGDCVGLIEVVRNSFTIMQIQCKGGLKGALQFNSNTLHHWIREKNKGETYDSAIDLFTRSCAGYCVATFILGIGDRHNSNIMVKENGQLFHIDFGHFLDHKKKKFGYKRERVPFVLTQDFLIVISKGVQECTKTKEFERFQEMCYKAYLAIRQHAGLFINLFSLLLGCGMPELQSFDDISYLRKTLALEKSQQEALEYFTKQMNDAHHGGWTTKMDWIFHTIRHMPNEH
;
A
#
# COMPACT_ATOMS: atom_id res chain seq x y z
N MET A 1 10.82 -27.66 27.15
CA MET A 1 10.96 -28.46 25.93
C MET A 1 9.86 -28.05 24.97
N TYR A 2 10.16 -27.93 23.68
CA TYR A 2 9.17 -27.63 22.65
C TYR A 2 8.57 -28.93 22.13
N ASP A 3 7.27 -28.92 21.81
CA ASP A 3 6.55 -30.09 21.28
C ASP A 3 6.74 -30.19 19.76
N ILE A 4 8.00 -30.34 19.33
CA ILE A 4 8.37 -30.53 17.93
C ILE A 4 9.70 -31.29 17.84
N SER A 5 9.78 -32.26 16.93
CA SER A 5 11.04 -32.97 16.65
C SER A 5 11.99 -32.08 15.87
N LEU A 6 13.29 -32.25 16.11
CA LEU A 6 14.33 -31.57 15.33
C LEU A 6 14.22 -31.87 13.83
N THR A 7 13.85 -33.10 13.49
CA THR A 7 13.71 -33.56 12.09
C THR A 7 12.51 -32.95 11.36
N ASP A 8 11.56 -32.39 12.10
CA ASP A 8 10.32 -31.81 11.58
C ASP A 8 10.35 -30.28 11.54
N LEU A 9 11.48 -29.66 11.86
CA LEU A 9 11.64 -28.21 11.74
C LEU A 9 11.68 -27.81 10.25
N PRO A 10 10.77 -26.94 9.78
CA PRO A 10 10.81 -26.44 8.42
C PRO A 10 12.00 -25.49 8.21
N ARG A 11 12.42 -25.31 6.96
CA ARG A 11 13.57 -24.45 6.61
C ARG A 11 13.42 -23.02 7.11
N SER A 12 12.19 -22.51 7.14
CA SER A 12 11.84 -21.16 7.56
C SER A 12 11.48 -21.03 9.04
N ALA A 13 11.77 -22.04 9.86
CA ALA A 13 11.46 -22.03 11.29
C ALA A 13 12.16 -20.89 12.04
N ARG A 14 11.42 -20.24 12.95
CA ARG A 14 11.88 -19.11 13.76
C ARG A 14 11.53 -19.31 15.22
N LEU A 15 12.45 -18.97 16.10
CA LEU A 15 12.20 -18.78 17.52
C LEU A 15 11.74 -17.33 17.74
N CYS A 16 10.51 -17.16 18.21
CA CYS A 16 9.98 -15.86 18.62
C CYS A 16 9.89 -15.81 20.14
N LEU A 17 10.40 -14.74 20.76
CA LEU A 17 10.41 -14.59 22.20
C LEU A 17 10.11 -13.15 22.63
N SER A 18 9.67 -12.99 23.87
CA SER A 18 9.48 -11.71 24.52
C SER A 18 9.76 -11.80 26.02
N ILE A 19 10.21 -10.69 26.59
CA ILE A 19 10.26 -10.50 28.04
C ILE A 19 8.93 -9.89 28.45
N CYS A 20 8.17 -10.58 29.29
CA CYS A 20 6.88 -10.11 29.79
C CYS A 20 6.98 -9.71 31.26
N SER A 21 6.28 -8.63 31.62
CA SER A 21 5.94 -8.34 33.01
C SER A 21 4.61 -8.99 33.38
N VAL A 22 4.48 -9.39 34.64
CA VAL A 22 3.23 -9.88 35.23
C VAL A 22 2.86 -8.95 36.37
N LYS A 23 1.69 -8.32 36.29
CA LYS A 23 1.13 -7.50 37.37
C LYS A 23 -0.14 -8.15 37.87
N GLY A 24 -0.24 -8.35 39.17
CA GLY A 24 -1.45 -8.85 39.83
C GLY A 24 -1.71 -8.08 41.12
N ARG A 25 -2.98 -7.79 41.41
CA ARG A 25 -3.45 -7.45 42.76
C ARG A 25 -4.14 -8.69 43.33
N LYS A 26 -4.04 -8.93 44.64
CA LYS A 26 -4.76 -10.05 45.30
C LYS A 26 -6.25 -9.99 44.93
N GLY A 27 -6.75 -11.05 44.28
CA GLY A 27 -8.15 -11.19 43.87
C GLY A 27 -8.50 -10.69 42.46
N ALA A 28 -7.55 -10.15 41.68
CA ALA A 28 -7.75 -9.79 40.28
C ALA A 28 -6.99 -10.75 39.34
N LYS A 29 -7.46 -10.86 38.09
CA LYS A 29 -6.78 -11.63 37.03
C LYS A 29 -5.38 -11.03 36.79
N GLU A 30 -4.38 -11.89 36.66
CA GLU A 30 -3.02 -11.47 36.33
C GLU A 30 -3.00 -10.80 34.95
N GLU A 31 -2.34 -9.64 34.89
CA GLU A 31 -2.16 -8.86 33.67
C GLU A 31 -0.74 -9.08 33.15
N HIS A 32 -0.65 -9.65 31.94
CA HIS A 32 0.61 -9.89 31.25
C HIS A 32 0.84 -8.78 30.23
N CYS A 33 2.04 -8.20 30.25
CA CYS A 33 2.39 -7.10 29.35
C CYS A 33 3.81 -7.32 28.80
N PRO A 34 3.98 -7.41 27.47
CA PRO A 34 5.31 -7.56 26.88
C PRO A 34 6.11 -6.25 27.07
N LEU A 35 7.39 -6.39 27.40
CA LEU A 35 8.33 -5.28 27.63
C LEU A 35 9.28 -5.09 26.44
N ALA A 36 9.76 -6.20 25.89
CA ALA A 36 10.65 -6.23 24.74
C ALA A 36 10.50 -7.58 24.02
N TRP A 37 10.78 -7.63 22.72
CA TRP A 37 10.62 -8.83 21.89
C TRP A 37 11.83 -9.06 20.98
N GLY A 38 11.99 -10.28 20.48
CA GLY A 38 13.04 -10.61 19.52
C GLY A 38 12.75 -11.94 18.82
N ASN A 39 13.19 -12.04 17.56
CA ASN A 39 13.00 -13.22 16.73
C ASN A 39 14.36 -13.70 16.20
N VAL A 40 14.56 -15.02 16.14
CA VAL A 40 15.79 -15.67 15.65
C VAL A 40 15.43 -16.75 14.64
N ASN A 41 16.04 -16.73 13.45
CA ASN A 41 15.91 -17.82 12.50
C ASN A 41 16.65 -19.05 13.04
N LEU A 42 16.01 -20.23 13.04
CA LEU A 42 16.63 -21.45 13.56
C LEU A 42 17.70 -22.01 12.63
N PHE A 43 17.62 -21.68 11.34
CA PHE A 43 18.66 -21.96 10.35
C PHE A 43 19.32 -20.65 9.93
N ASP A 44 20.63 -20.68 9.68
CA ASP A 44 21.38 -19.56 9.15
C ASP A 44 21.31 -19.49 7.61
N TYR A 45 22.04 -18.55 7.02
CA TYR A 45 22.06 -18.31 5.56
C TYR A 45 22.78 -19.40 4.76
N LYS A 46 23.47 -20.34 5.43
CA LYS A 46 24.14 -21.51 4.84
C LYS A 46 23.38 -22.80 5.15
N ASP A 47 22.10 -22.67 5.47
CA ASP A 47 21.23 -23.80 5.81
C ASP A 47 21.66 -24.54 7.08
N THR A 48 22.53 -23.95 7.90
CA THR A 48 23.05 -24.58 9.12
C THR A 48 22.16 -24.27 10.30
N LEU A 49 21.81 -25.30 11.09
CA LEU A 49 21.05 -25.13 12.33
C LEU A 49 21.87 -24.33 13.35
N VAL A 50 21.26 -23.29 13.92
CA VAL A 50 21.89 -22.46 14.96
C VAL A 50 22.19 -23.31 16.19
N SER A 51 23.43 -23.24 16.67
CA SER A 51 23.93 -24.00 17.83
C SER A 51 24.81 -23.13 18.73
N GLY A 52 24.89 -23.48 20.02
CA GLY A 52 25.70 -22.76 21.00
C GLY A 52 25.07 -21.47 21.49
N LYS A 53 25.89 -20.57 22.05
CA LYS A 53 25.44 -19.34 22.71
C LYS A 53 25.17 -18.22 21.72
N VAL A 54 24.02 -17.57 21.86
CA VAL A 54 23.57 -16.43 21.04
C VAL A 54 23.10 -15.31 21.96
N ALA A 55 23.70 -14.14 21.83
CA ALA A 55 23.20 -12.93 22.49
C ALA A 55 22.23 -12.19 21.55
N LEU A 56 21.04 -11.88 22.05
CA LEU A 56 19.98 -11.22 21.30
C LEU A 56 19.57 -9.92 21.99
N SER A 57 19.99 -8.78 21.44
CA SER A 57 19.47 -7.47 21.84
C SER A 57 18.05 -7.31 21.32
N LEU A 58 17.10 -7.02 22.21
CA LEU A 58 15.67 -7.02 21.93
C LEU A 58 15.18 -5.67 21.39
N TRP A 59 14.02 -5.73 20.76
CA TRP A 59 13.28 -4.61 20.18
C TRP A 59 12.20 -4.10 21.14
N PRO A 60 11.89 -2.80 21.12
CA PRO A 60 10.75 -2.26 21.84
C PRO A 60 9.44 -2.78 21.25
N VAL A 61 8.43 -2.96 22.10
CA VAL A 61 7.09 -3.41 21.69
C VAL A 61 6.42 -2.35 20.82
N PRO A 62 5.92 -2.69 19.62
CA PRO A 62 5.16 -1.76 18.78
C PRO A 62 3.89 -1.28 19.48
N HIS A 63 3.50 -0.04 19.23
CA HIS A 63 2.21 0.47 19.73
C HIS A 63 1.06 -0.33 19.10
N GLY A 64 0.12 -0.81 19.91
CA GLY A 64 -1.04 -1.58 19.44
C GLY A 64 -0.82 -3.10 19.34
N LEU A 65 0.36 -3.63 19.69
CA LEU A 65 0.55 -5.08 19.75
C LEU A 65 -0.25 -5.66 20.94
N GLU A 66 -1.32 -6.40 20.63
CA GLU A 66 -2.15 -7.07 21.64
C GLU A 66 -1.53 -8.40 22.12
N ASP A 67 -0.83 -9.11 21.23
CA ASP A 67 -0.20 -10.38 21.52
C ASP A 67 1.09 -10.25 22.35
N LEU A 68 1.39 -11.29 23.14
CA LEU A 68 2.64 -11.35 23.91
C LEU A 68 3.89 -11.54 23.02
N LEU A 69 3.72 -12.06 21.81
CA LEU A 69 4.79 -12.33 20.85
C LEU A 69 4.56 -11.53 19.56
N ASN A 70 5.63 -11.26 18.81
CA ASN A 70 5.55 -10.56 17.53
C ASN A 70 6.18 -11.38 16.39
N PRO A 71 5.51 -12.43 15.88
CA PRO A 71 6.07 -13.30 14.85
C PRO A 71 6.23 -12.64 13.48
N ILE A 72 5.48 -11.58 13.18
CA ILE A 72 5.62 -10.80 11.93
C ILE A 72 6.83 -9.86 12.00
N GLY A 73 7.30 -9.54 13.21
CA GLY A 73 8.45 -8.69 13.45
C GLY A 73 9.76 -9.22 12.84
N VAL A 74 10.68 -8.29 12.57
CA VAL A 74 12.00 -8.57 12.00
C VAL A 74 12.78 -9.61 12.82
N ALA A 75 13.44 -10.55 12.13
CA ALA A 75 14.38 -11.48 12.74
C ALA A 75 15.77 -10.84 12.86
N GLY A 76 16.41 -11.06 14.01
CA GLY A 76 17.76 -10.60 14.32
C GLY A 76 17.83 -9.62 15.49
N SER A 77 19.07 -9.41 15.94
CA SER A 77 19.39 -8.54 17.07
C SER A 77 19.22 -7.07 16.72
N ASN A 78 18.70 -6.31 17.67
CA ASN A 78 18.67 -4.85 17.61
C ASN A 78 20.11 -4.31 17.44
N PRO A 79 20.36 -3.40 16.48
CA PRO A 79 21.68 -2.80 16.32
C PRO A 79 22.09 -1.90 17.49
N ASN A 80 21.14 -1.39 18.29
CA ASN A 80 21.43 -0.68 19.52
C ASN A 80 21.75 -1.69 20.64
N LYS A 81 23.00 -1.69 21.12
CA LYS A 81 23.48 -2.58 22.19
C LYS A 81 23.08 -2.14 23.60
N GLU A 82 22.51 -0.93 23.75
CA GLU A 82 22.02 -0.41 25.02
C GLU A 82 20.56 -0.81 25.30
N THR A 83 20.02 -1.78 24.58
CA THR A 83 18.67 -2.33 24.79
C THR A 83 18.71 -3.62 25.63
N PRO A 84 17.57 -4.07 26.20
CA PRO A 84 17.51 -5.34 26.91
C PRO A 84 18.09 -6.47 26.05
N CYS A 85 18.98 -7.27 26.62
CA CYS A 85 19.66 -8.35 25.92
C CYS A 85 19.36 -9.69 26.61
N VAL A 86 19.03 -10.71 25.81
CA VAL A 86 18.82 -12.08 26.28
C VAL A 86 19.94 -12.97 25.76
N GLU A 87 20.54 -13.74 26.64
CA GLU A 87 21.48 -14.81 26.27
C GLU A 87 20.71 -16.12 26.09
N LEU A 88 20.81 -16.70 24.90
CA LEU A 88 20.22 -17.97 24.53
C LEU A 88 21.33 -19.01 24.36
N GLU A 89 21.04 -20.26 24.68
CA GLU A 89 21.92 -21.39 24.41
C GLU A 89 21.15 -22.46 23.64
N PHE A 90 21.54 -22.66 22.38
CA PHE A 90 20.98 -23.69 21.51
C PHE A 90 21.75 -25.00 21.65
N PRO A 91 21.10 -26.16 21.47
CA PRO A 91 21.76 -27.45 21.53
C PRO A 91 22.99 -27.51 20.63
N SER A 92 24.05 -28.13 21.13
CA SER A 92 25.23 -28.48 20.34
C SER A 92 25.20 -29.98 20.02
N PHE A 93 25.60 -30.32 18.81
CA PHE A 93 25.69 -31.71 18.33
C PHE A 93 27.14 -32.01 17.99
N ASN A 94 27.50 -33.31 17.93
CA ASN A 94 28.87 -33.74 17.60
C ASN A 94 29.32 -33.30 16.19
N HIS A 95 28.36 -33.00 15.31
CA HIS A 95 28.58 -32.53 13.96
C HIS A 95 27.68 -31.33 13.65
N THR A 96 28.09 -30.52 12.69
CA THR A 96 27.26 -29.44 12.15
C THR A 96 26.00 -30.03 11.51
N VAL A 97 24.83 -29.58 11.97
CA VAL A 97 23.54 -29.99 11.42
C VAL A 97 23.15 -28.99 10.33
N VAL A 98 22.89 -29.49 9.12
CA VAL A 98 22.53 -28.70 7.94
C VAL A 98 21.17 -29.18 7.44
N PHE A 99 20.36 -28.28 6.90
CA PHE A 99 19.10 -28.62 6.26
C PHE A 99 19.34 -29.55 5.05
N PRO A 100 18.47 -30.54 4.79
CA PRO A 100 18.65 -31.47 3.67
C PRO A 100 18.70 -30.76 2.32
N ASP A 101 19.48 -31.32 1.38
CA ASP A 101 19.49 -30.85 0.00
C ASP A 101 18.25 -31.33 -0.80
N GLU A 102 18.09 -30.79 -2.02
CA GLU A 102 16.93 -31.09 -2.86
C GLU A 102 16.79 -32.59 -3.18
N GLN A 103 17.91 -33.29 -3.42
CA GLN A 103 17.90 -34.72 -3.73
C GLN A 103 17.41 -35.53 -2.53
N GLN A 104 17.92 -35.23 -1.33
CA GLN A 104 17.49 -35.91 -0.10
C GLN A 104 16.00 -35.67 0.21
N ILE A 105 15.50 -34.46 -0.06
CA ILE A 105 14.08 -34.14 0.14
C ILE A 105 13.22 -34.93 -0.85
N GLU A 106 13.63 -35.00 -2.12
CA GLU A 106 12.92 -35.76 -3.16
C GLU A 106 12.92 -37.27 -2.87
N GLU A 107 14.05 -37.83 -2.46
CA GLU A 107 14.15 -39.25 -2.07
C GLU A 107 13.21 -39.58 -0.89
N HIS A 108 13.15 -38.70 0.11
CA HIS A 108 12.21 -38.86 1.24
C HIS A 108 10.75 -38.73 0.81
N ALA A 109 10.41 -37.75 -0.02
CA ALA A 109 9.06 -37.58 -0.54
C ALA A 109 8.60 -38.81 -1.35
N ASN A 110 9.45 -39.31 -2.25
CA ASN A 110 9.17 -40.50 -3.06
C ASN A 110 8.99 -41.75 -2.20
N TRP A 111 9.78 -41.89 -1.12
CA TRP A 111 9.62 -42.97 -0.16
C TRP A 111 8.26 -42.89 0.56
N ILE A 112 7.83 -41.70 0.98
CA ILE A 112 6.51 -41.49 1.61
C ILE A 112 5.38 -41.81 0.63
N ILE A 113 5.44 -41.30 -0.61
CA ILE A 113 4.43 -41.55 -1.64
C ILE A 113 4.30 -43.05 -1.92
N SER A 114 5.42 -43.75 -2.06
CA SER A 114 5.45 -45.21 -2.26
C SER A 114 4.81 -45.96 -1.10
N ARG A 115 5.02 -45.48 0.13
CA ARG A 115 4.41 -46.02 1.34
C ARG A 115 2.90 -45.77 1.36
N GLU A 116 2.44 -44.56 1.03
CA GLU A 116 1.01 -44.22 0.95
C GLU A 116 0.28 -45.10 -0.08
N LEU A 117 0.84 -45.28 -1.27
CA LEU A 117 0.30 -46.17 -2.31
C LEU A 117 0.25 -47.64 -1.87
N GLY A 118 1.25 -48.10 -1.11
CA GLY A 118 1.28 -49.46 -0.56
C GLY A 118 0.20 -49.74 0.50
N TYR A 119 -0.29 -48.70 1.19
CA TYR A 119 -1.35 -48.80 2.23
C TYR A 119 -2.78 -48.71 1.68
N ASN A 120 -2.98 -48.47 0.38
CA ASN A 120 -4.32 -48.40 -0.24
C ASN A 120 -5.15 -49.70 -0.15
N TYR A 121 -4.60 -50.79 0.39
CA TYR A 121 -5.32 -52.03 0.70
C TYR A 121 -5.96 -52.08 2.10
N SER A 122 -5.70 -51.12 2.99
CA SER A 122 -6.33 -51.02 4.31
C SER A 122 -6.94 -49.63 4.53
N LEU A 123 -8.22 -49.47 4.16
CA LEU A 123 -8.98 -48.24 4.40
C LEU A 123 -9.03 -47.88 5.91
N SER A 124 -8.91 -46.58 6.20
CA SER A 124 -9.35 -45.86 7.42
C SER A 124 -8.37 -45.57 8.58
N LEU A 125 -7.16 -45.05 8.34
CA LEU A 125 -6.32 -44.51 9.43
C LEU A 125 -6.15 -42.99 9.46
N SER A 126 -6.27 -42.29 8.32
CA SER A 126 -6.13 -40.82 8.29
C SER A 126 -6.96 -40.18 7.19
N ASN A 127 -7.61 -39.07 7.53
CA ASN A 127 -8.36 -38.22 6.60
C ASN A 127 -7.46 -37.47 5.61
N ARG A 128 -6.14 -37.51 5.73
CA ARG A 128 -5.19 -36.77 4.89
C ARG A 128 -4.50 -37.61 3.81
N LEU A 129 -4.73 -38.93 3.78
CA LEU A 129 -4.13 -39.85 2.82
C LEU A 129 -4.80 -39.78 1.44
N VAL A 130 -4.01 -39.90 0.38
CA VAL A 130 -4.50 -39.96 -1.01
C VAL A 130 -5.28 -41.25 -1.21
N CYS A 131 -6.49 -41.15 -1.73
CA CYS A 131 -7.25 -42.30 -2.21
C CYS A 131 -7.16 -42.29 -3.75
N ASP A 132 -6.78 -43.40 -4.39
CA ASP A 132 -6.70 -43.54 -5.86
C ASP A 132 -8.07 -43.39 -6.58
N SER A 133 -9.11 -42.94 -5.89
CA SER A 133 -10.42 -42.67 -6.45
C SER A 133 -10.41 -41.37 -7.26
N SER A 134 -10.84 -41.47 -8.52
CA SER A 134 -11.20 -40.31 -9.35
C SER A 134 -12.08 -39.33 -8.57
N ILE A 135 -11.69 -38.05 -8.54
CA ILE A 135 -12.46 -37.00 -7.88
C ILE A 135 -13.89 -36.93 -8.44
N SER A 136 -14.89 -36.87 -7.57
CA SER A 136 -16.27 -36.67 -8.01
C SER A 136 -16.47 -35.24 -8.54
N GLN A 137 -17.49 -35.03 -9.38
CA GLN A 137 -17.81 -33.69 -9.87
C GLN A 137 -18.12 -32.70 -8.72
N ALA A 138 -18.81 -33.17 -7.68
CA ALA A 138 -19.13 -32.37 -6.50
C ALA A 138 -17.87 -31.92 -5.73
N GLU A 139 -16.89 -32.81 -5.57
CA GLU A 139 -15.61 -32.46 -4.93
C GLU A 139 -14.79 -31.49 -5.78
N ALA A 140 -14.79 -31.65 -7.11
CA ALA A 140 -14.14 -30.71 -8.01
C ALA A 140 -14.79 -29.31 -7.96
N GLU A 141 -16.12 -29.23 -7.85
CA GLU A 141 -16.85 -27.98 -7.65
C GLU A 141 -16.56 -27.35 -6.28
N GLN A 142 -16.47 -28.17 -5.22
CA GLN A 142 -16.07 -27.70 -3.89
C GLN A 142 -14.64 -27.13 -3.87
N LEU A 143 -13.68 -27.79 -4.52
CA LEU A 143 -12.32 -27.28 -4.67
C LEU A 143 -12.33 -25.92 -5.37
N ARG A 144 -13.01 -25.79 -6.52
CA ARG A 144 -13.13 -24.50 -7.23
C ARG A 144 -13.76 -23.42 -6.36
N ALA A 145 -14.78 -23.76 -5.57
CA ALA A 145 -15.41 -22.82 -4.64
C ALA A 145 -14.43 -22.34 -3.55
N LEU A 146 -13.58 -23.23 -3.02
CA LEU A 146 -12.53 -22.87 -2.05
C LEU A 146 -11.44 -22.01 -2.67
N CYS A 147 -10.96 -22.33 -3.87
CA CYS A 147 -9.91 -21.56 -4.53
C CYS A 147 -10.40 -20.13 -4.89
N ASN A 148 -11.71 -19.93 -5.11
CA ASN A 148 -12.30 -18.62 -5.39
C ASN A 148 -12.53 -17.75 -4.14
N ARG A 149 -12.27 -18.29 -2.93
CA ARG A 149 -12.36 -17.49 -1.70
C ARG A 149 -11.23 -16.48 -1.63
N ASP A 150 -11.51 -15.32 -1.03
CA ASP A 150 -10.55 -14.24 -0.93
C ASP A 150 -9.33 -14.61 -0.04
N PRO A 151 -8.18 -13.91 -0.16
CA PRO A 151 -6.97 -14.22 0.60
C PRO A 151 -7.14 -14.19 2.12
N LEU A 152 -8.09 -13.42 2.66
CA LEU A 152 -8.36 -13.32 4.10
C LEU A 152 -9.38 -14.36 4.58
N TYR A 153 -9.81 -15.29 3.73
CA TYR A 153 -10.68 -16.38 4.14
C TYR A 153 -9.93 -17.38 5.01
N GLU A 154 -10.41 -17.58 6.24
CA GLU A 154 -9.87 -18.57 7.17
C GLU A 154 -10.38 -19.97 6.83
N LEU A 155 -9.45 -20.85 6.44
CA LEU A 155 -9.74 -22.26 6.18
C LEU A 155 -9.96 -23.01 7.50
N SER A 156 -11.07 -23.73 7.59
CA SER A 156 -11.30 -24.71 8.66
C SER A 156 -10.35 -25.91 8.52
N GLU A 157 -10.10 -26.62 9.63
CA GLU A 157 -9.25 -27.83 9.60
C GLU A 157 -9.80 -28.92 8.66
N GLN A 158 -11.12 -29.00 8.50
CA GLN A 158 -11.76 -29.93 7.56
C GLN A 158 -11.46 -29.55 6.10
N GLU A 159 -11.47 -28.25 5.77
CA GLU A 159 -11.12 -27.76 4.44
C GLU A 159 -9.63 -27.95 4.15
N LYS A 160 -8.75 -27.75 5.15
CA LYS A 160 -7.32 -28.03 5.03
C LYS A 160 -7.06 -29.51 4.76
N ASP A 161 -7.69 -30.40 5.53
CA ASP A 161 -7.60 -31.85 5.30
C ASP A 161 -8.11 -32.23 3.91
N PHE A 162 -9.21 -31.62 3.46
CA PHE A 162 -9.80 -31.84 2.15
C PHE A 162 -8.88 -31.38 1.01
N LEU A 163 -8.29 -30.19 1.10
CA LEU A 163 -7.33 -29.65 0.12
C LEU A 163 -6.09 -30.54 0.04
N TRP A 164 -5.50 -30.90 1.19
CA TRP A 164 -4.31 -31.74 1.24
C TRP A 164 -4.56 -33.15 0.67
N ARG A 165 -5.73 -33.74 0.94
CA ARG A 165 -6.14 -35.04 0.36
C ARG A 165 -6.17 -35.00 -1.17
N HIS A 166 -6.60 -33.88 -1.76
CA HIS A 166 -6.76 -33.70 -3.20
C HIS A 166 -5.59 -32.94 -3.86
N ARG A 167 -4.46 -32.80 -3.18
CA ARG A 167 -3.29 -31.99 -3.62
C ARG A 167 -2.82 -32.26 -5.05
N HIS A 168 -2.88 -33.52 -5.51
CA HIS A 168 -2.52 -33.88 -6.89
C HIS A 168 -3.53 -33.36 -7.93
N TYR A 169 -4.82 -33.31 -7.60
CA TYR A 169 -5.83 -32.71 -8.47
C TYR A 169 -5.74 -31.19 -8.49
N CYS A 170 -5.34 -30.56 -7.37
CA CYS A 170 -5.15 -29.11 -7.28
C CYS A 170 -4.15 -28.56 -8.30
N VAL A 171 -3.21 -29.38 -8.81
CA VAL A 171 -2.29 -29.01 -9.89
C VAL A 171 -3.04 -28.55 -11.17
N ASN A 172 -4.24 -29.09 -11.41
CA ASN A 172 -5.11 -28.68 -12.53
C ASN A 172 -5.79 -27.31 -12.32
N ILE A 173 -5.66 -26.73 -11.12
CA ILE A 173 -6.19 -25.42 -10.73
C ILE A 173 -5.04 -24.63 -10.08
N PRO A 174 -4.09 -24.10 -10.88
CA PRO A 174 -2.85 -23.52 -10.34
C PRO A 174 -3.09 -22.41 -9.31
N GLU A 175 -4.15 -21.63 -9.49
CA GLU A 175 -4.58 -20.56 -8.59
C GLU A 175 -4.97 -21.02 -7.18
N CYS A 176 -5.13 -22.33 -6.96
CA CYS A 176 -5.42 -22.89 -5.63
C CYS A 176 -4.20 -23.01 -4.71
N LEU A 177 -2.99 -22.78 -5.25
CA LEU A 177 -1.74 -22.99 -4.52
C LEU A 177 -1.67 -22.26 -3.16
N PRO A 178 -2.06 -20.98 -3.00
CA PRO A 178 -1.99 -20.31 -1.71
C PRO A 178 -2.80 -21.04 -0.63
N LYS A 179 -4.01 -21.50 -0.97
CA LYS A 179 -4.90 -22.24 -0.06
C LYS A 179 -4.35 -23.63 0.26
N LEU A 180 -3.75 -24.30 -0.72
CA LEU A 180 -3.09 -25.59 -0.51
C LEU A 180 -1.87 -25.44 0.43
N LEU A 181 -1.04 -24.42 0.23
CA LEU A 181 0.13 -24.15 1.07
C LEU A 181 -0.23 -23.85 2.53
N LEU A 182 -1.34 -23.14 2.76
CA LEU A 182 -1.90 -22.92 4.10
C LEU A 182 -2.50 -24.19 4.73
N SER A 183 -2.75 -25.22 3.92
CA SER A 183 -3.27 -26.51 4.37
C SER A 183 -2.15 -27.48 4.77
N VAL A 184 -0.90 -27.22 4.41
CA VAL A 184 0.26 -28.06 4.72
C VAL A 184 0.58 -28.00 6.21
N LYS A 185 0.83 -29.16 6.83
CA LYS A 185 1.38 -29.21 8.19
C LYS A 185 2.89 -28.99 8.15
N TRP A 186 3.30 -27.73 8.26
CA TRP A 186 4.71 -27.30 8.25
C TRP A 186 5.57 -27.86 9.41
N ASN A 187 4.94 -28.47 10.41
CA ASN A 187 5.59 -29.21 11.50
C ASN A 187 5.70 -30.72 11.22
N SER A 188 5.59 -31.14 9.96
CA SER A 188 5.79 -32.51 9.50
C SER A 188 6.65 -32.54 8.25
N ARG A 189 7.86 -33.13 8.35
CA ARG A 189 8.74 -33.25 7.18
C ARG A 189 8.14 -34.10 6.05
N ASP A 190 7.26 -35.05 6.40
CA ASP A 190 6.60 -35.95 5.46
C ASP A 190 5.64 -35.18 4.55
N GLU A 191 4.89 -34.19 5.08
CA GLU A 191 4.03 -33.33 4.25
C GLU A 191 4.85 -32.26 3.50
N VAL A 192 5.83 -31.63 4.17
CA VAL A 192 6.64 -30.57 3.55
C VAL A 192 7.42 -31.09 2.33
N SER A 193 8.04 -32.27 2.44
CA SER A 193 8.79 -32.88 1.32
C SER A 193 7.91 -33.18 0.10
N GLN A 194 6.69 -33.69 0.32
CA GLN A 194 5.72 -33.89 -0.74
C GLN A 194 5.27 -32.57 -1.38
N MET A 195 5.05 -31.53 -0.58
CA MET A 195 4.70 -30.21 -1.10
C MET A 195 5.83 -29.62 -1.94
N TYR A 196 7.10 -29.78 -1.54
CA TYR A 196 8.23 -29.30 -2.33
C TYR A 196 8.29 -29.99 -3.70
N CYS A 197 8.05 -31.30 -3.76
CA CYS A 197 7.96 -32.04 -5.03
C CYS A 197 6.81 -31.53 -5.91
N LEU A 198 5.62 -31.31 -5.33
CA LEU A 198 4.48 -30.74 -6.05
C LEU A 198 4.78 -29.34 -6.60
N LEU A 199 5.46 -28.50 -5.81
CA LEU A 199 5.77 -27.12 -6.16
C LEU A 199 6.79 -27.01 -7.32
N ARG A 200 7.72 -27.97 -7.41
CA ARG A 200 8.69 -28.05 -8.50
C ARG A 200 8.01 -28.14 -9.86
N ASP A 201 7.01 -29.02 -9.95
CA ASP A 201 6.25 -29.30 -11.16
C ASP A 201 4.93 -28.51 -11.27
N TRP A 202 4.70 -27.57 -10.34
CA TRP A 202 3.48 -26.77 -10.31
C TRP A 202 3.40 -25.82 -11.52
N PRO A 203 2.26 -25.76 -12.24
CA PRO A 203 2.09 -24.82 -13.34
C PRO A 203 2.16 -23.37 -12.87
N LEU A 204 2.73 -22.49 -13.69
CA LEU A 204 2.82 -21.07 -13.34
C LEU A 204 1.43 -20.44 -13.22
N MET A 205 1.30 -19.58 -12.21
CA MET A 205 0.09 -18.84 -11.90
C MET A 205 0.09 -17.46 -12.55
N GLN A 206 -1.07 -16.79 -12.55
CA GLN A 206 -1.12 -15.37 -12.89
C GLN A 206 -0.23 -14.57 -11.92
N PRO A 207 0.55 -13.60 -12.42
CA PRO A 207 1.47 -12.83 -11.59
C PRO A 207 0.81 -12.12 -10.41
N GLU A 208 -0.39 -11.56 -10.62
CA GLU A 208 -1.17 -10.87 -9.59
C GLU A 208 -1.59 -11.81 -8.45
N SER A 209 -1.83 -13.09 -8.73
CA SER A 209 -2.08 -14.11 -7.71
C SER A 209 -0.79 -14.54 -7.03
N ALA A 210 0.32 -14.67 -7.78
CA ALA A 210 1.62 -15.04 -7.23
C ALA A 210 2.18 -14.00 -6.25
N LEU A 211 1.71 -12.75 -6.29
CA LEU A 211 2.02 -11.73 -5.28
C LEU A 211 1.57 -12.14 -3.87
N GLU A 212 0.49 -12.93 -3.72
CA GLU A 212 0.04 -13.46 -2.42
C GLU A 212 1.13 -14.26 -1.72
N LEU A 213 1.85 -15.09 -2.50
CA LEU A 213 2.90 -15.99 -2.02
C LEU A 213 4.17 -15.28 -1.52
N LEU A 214 4.21 -13.94 -1.59
CA LEU A 214 5.29 -13.11 -1.09
C LEU A 214 4.95 -12.40 0.23
N ASP A 215 3.73 -12.53 0.74
CA ASP A 215 3.33 -11.92 2.01
C ASP A 215 3.91 -12.68 3.23
N CYS A 216 3.60 -12.22 4.44
CA CYS A 216 4.12 -12.80 5.67
C CYS A 216 3.59 -14.21 6.00
N ASN A 217 2.54 -14.69 5.33
CA ASN A 217 1.97 -16.04 5.52
C ASN A 217 2.83 -17.12 4.85
N PHE A 218 3.64 -16.74 3.85
CA PHE A 218 4.46 -17.67 3.06
C PHE A 218 5.96 -17.38 3.24
N PRO A 219 6.57 -17.76 4.38
CA PRO A 219 8.00 -17.52 4.63
C PRO A 219 8.92 -18.54 3.97
N ASP A 220 8.37 -19.62 3.39
CA ASP A 220 9.15 -20.72 2.83
C ASP A 220 9.95 -20.31 1.57
N PRO A 221 11.27 -20.60 1.49
CA PRO A 221 12.09 -20.21 0.35
C PRO A 221 11.65 -20.81 -0.99
N MET A 222 11.19 -22.07 -1.01
CA MET A 222 10.77 -22.72 -2.26
C MET A 222 9.49 -22.08 -2.80
N VAL A 223 8.56 -21.75 -1.90
CA VAL A 223 7.33 -20.99 -2.22
C VAL A 223 7.66 -19.62 -2.80
N ARG A 224 8.55 -18.88 -2.14
CA ARG A 224 8.96 -17.53 -2.60
C ARG A 224 9.70 -17.57 -3.93
N GLU A 225 10.51 -18.59 -4.17
CA GLU A 225 11.17 -18.79 -5.45
C GLU A 225 10.17 -19.12 -6.57
N PHE A 226 9.19 -19.98 -6.32
CA PHE A 226 8.09 -20.22 -7.26
C PHE A 226 7.30 -18.94 -7.57
N ALA A 227 6.96 -18.15 -6.55
CA ALA A 227 6.28 -16.87 -6.71
C ALA A 227 7.07 -15.95 -7.65
N LEU A 228 8.40 -15.85 -7.43
CA LEU A 228 9.28 -15.05 -8.26
C LEU A 228 9.35 -15.56 -9.70
N ARG A 229 9.37 -16.88 -9.94
CA ARG A 229 9.31 -17.45 -11.30
C ARG A 229 8.05 -16.98 -12.04
N CYS A 230 6.90 -16.95 -11.37
CA CYS A 230 5.64 -16.44 -11.94
C CYS A 230 5.77 -14.95 -12.31
N LEU A 231 6.30 -14.12 -11.40
CA LEU A 231 6.49 -12.69 -11.65
C LEU A 231 7.48 -12.42 -12.79
N MET A 232 8.58 -13.17 -12.86
CA MET A 232 9.62 -13.00 -13.88
C MET A 232 9.12 -13.32 -15.28
N GLN A 233 8.23 -14.30 -15.42
CA GLN A 233 7.70 -14.71 -16.72
C GLN A 233 6.47 -13.91 -17.15
N GLY A 234 5.65 -13.47 -16.19
CA GLY A 234 4.37 -12.83 -16.51
C GLY A 234 4.32 -11.30 -16.36
N LEU A 235 5.22 -10.65 -15.61
CA LEU A 235 5.20 -9.19 -15.45
C LEU A 235 6.08 -8.44 -16.46
N THR A 236 5.49 -7.43 -17.09
CA THR A 236 6.22 -6.40 -17.83
C THR A 236 6.90 -5.41 -16.89
N ASP A 237 7.89 -4.66 -17.37
CA ASP A 237 8.55 -3.61 -16.59
C ASP A 237 7.57 -2.53 -16.11
N ASP A 238 6.52 -2.23 -16.89
CA ASP A 238 5.46 -1.29 -16.48
C ASP A 238 4.66 -1.82 -15.29
N LYS A 239 4.33 -3.11 -15.28
CA LYS A 239 3.66 -3.76 -14.14
C LYS A 239 4.57 -3.90 -12.93
N ILE A 240 5.85 -4.22 -13.13
CA ILE A 240 6.85 -4.20 -12.05
C ILE A 240 6.93 -2.79 -11.44
N SER A 241 6.99 -1.74 -12.26
CA SER A 241 6.96 -0.36 -11.78
C SER A 241 5.65 -0.03 -11.05
N GLN A 242 4.53 -0.64 -11.44
CA GLN A 242 3.23 -0.46 -10.79
C GLN A 242 3.16 -1.12 -9.42
N TYR A 243 3.86 -2.23 -9.18
CA TYR A 243 3.89 -2.97 -7.90
C TYR A 243 5.20 -2.80 -7.10
N LEU A 244 6.11 -1.93 -7.56
CA LEU A 244 7.45 -1.78 -7.00
C LEU A 244 7.44 -1.42 -5.51
N LEU A 245 6.47 -0.60 -5.08
CA LEU A 245 6.31 -0.24 -3.67
C LEU A 245 6.14 -1.50 -2.81
N GLN A 246 5.21 -2.39 -3.16
CA GLN A 246 4.95 -3.64 -2.47
C GLN A 246 6.17 -4.56 -2.53
N LEU A 247 6.79 -4.73 -3.70
CA LEU A 247 7.96 -5.60 -3.86
C LEU A 247 9.15 -5.15 -3.00
N VAL A 248 9.35 -3.84 -2.83
CA VAL A 248 10.37 -3.31 -1.90
C VAL A 248 9.99 -3.60 -0.44
N GLN A 249 8.71 -3.49 -0.07
CA GLN A 249 8.26 -3.82 1.30
C GLN A 249 8.42 -5.31 1.61
N VAL A 250 8.19 -6.20 0.64
CA VAL A 250 8.37 -7.65 0.81
C VAL A 250 9.79 -8.02 1.21
N LEU A 251 10.81 -7.25 0.79
CA LEU A 251 12.21 -7.48 1.20
C LEU A 251 12.39 -7.48 2.73
N LYS A 252 11.46 -6.90 3.48
CA LYS A 252 11.46 -6.91 4.95
C LYS A 252 11.08 -8.27 5.53
N TYR A 253 10.31 -9.07 4.80
CA TYR A 253 9.91 -10.43 5.19
C TYR A 253 10.95 -11.49 4.81
N GLU A 254 11.86 -11.17 3.88
CA GLU A 254 12.91 -12.09 3.45
C GLU A 254 13.83 -12.48 4.62
N MET A 255 14.04 -13.79 4.83
CA MET A 255 14.80 -14.29 5.97
C MET A 255 16.27 -13.85 5.97
N TYR A 256 16.86 -13.76 4.78
CA TYR A 256 18.28 -13.44 4.59
C TYR A 256 18.46 -12.25 3.64
N LEU A 257 19.65 -11.64 3.73
CA LEU A 257 20.01 -10.49 2.90
C LEU A 257 20.07 -10.85 1.42
N ASP A 258 20.75 -11.95 1.12
CA ASP A 258 20.81 -12.51 -0.22
C ASP A 258 19.63 -13.46 -0.42
N ASN A 259 18.79 -13.14 -1.40
CA ASN A 259 17.61 -13.92 -1.76
C ASN A 259 17.22 -13.62 -3.23
N PRO A 260 16.41 -14.50 -3.86
CA PRO A 260 16.02 -14.32 -5.25
C PRO A 260 15.31 -12.99 -5.55
N LEU A 261 14.43 -12.53 -4.66
CA LEU A 261 13.68 -11.28 -4.85
C LEU A 261 14.61 -10.05 -4.86
N ALA A 262 15.56 -9.97 -3.91
CA ALA A 262 16.57 -8.91 -3.86
C ALA A 262 17.40 -8.88 -5.14
N ARG A 263 17.87 -10.03 -5.61
CA ARG A 263 18.63 -10.16 -6.87
C ARG A 263 17.80 -9.72 -8.07
N PHE A 264 16.54 -10.13 -8.14
CA PHE A 264 15.61 -9.73 -9.21
C PHE A 264 15.38 -8.22 -9.24
N LEU A 265 15.08 -7.61 -8.09
CA LEU A 265 14.82 -6.17 -8.02
C LEU A 265 16.06 -5.35 -8.36
N VAL A 266 17.24 -5.73 -7.85
CA VAL A 266 18.50 -5.07 -8.22
C VAL A 266 18.76 -5.22 -9.72
N LYS A 267 18.58 -6.42 -10.30
CA LYS A 267 18.73 -6.64 -11.74
C LYS A 267 17.80 -5.72 -12.54
N LYS A 268 16.51 -5.68 -12.20
CA LYS A 268 15.52 -4.81 -12.87
C LYS A 268 15.83 -3.32 -12.72
N ALA A 269 16.23 -2.90 -11.52
CA ALA A 269 16.65 -1.53 -11.23
C ALA A 269 17.87 -1.10 -12.06
N LEU A 270 18.82 -2.00 -12.31
CA LEU A 270 20.02 -1.74 -13.11
C LEU A 270 19.75 -1.79 -14.63
N THR A 271 18.78 -2.57 -15.08
CA THR A 271 18.44 -2.67 -16.51
C THR A 271 17.42 -1.64 -16.97
N ASN A 272 16.67 -1.04 -16.06
CA ASN A 272 15.65 -0.03 -16.35
C ASN A 272 15.80 1.16 -15.40
N GLN A 273 16.31 2.28 -15.90
CA GLN A 273 16.62 3.47 -15.08
C GLN A 273 15.37 4.04 -14.38
N ARG A 274 14.17 3.92 -14.95
CA ARG A 274 12.93 4.37 -14.30
C ARG A 274 12.63 3.52 -13.06
N ILE A 275 12.76 2.20 -13.18
CA ILE A 275 12.63 1.29 -12.03
C ILE A 275 13.75 1.58 -11.02
N GLY A 276 15.00 1.74 -11.47
CA GLY A 276 16.14 2.03 -10.61
C GLY A 276 16.00 3.34 -9.83
N HIS A 277 15.42 4.36 -10.45
CA HIS A 277 15.12 5.64 -9.80
C HIS A 277 14.18 5.48 -8.60
N PHE A 278 13.03 4.82 -8.79
CA PHE A 278 12.07 4.61 -7.70
C PHE A 278 12.55 3.57 -6.69
N PHE A 279 13.29 2.55 -7.13
CA PHE A 279 13.95 1.59 -6.23
C PHE A 279 14.90 2.31 -5.27
N PHE A 280 15.73 3.23 -5.77
CA PHE A 280 16.59 4.07 -4.94
C PHE A 280 15.79 4.87 -3.90
N TRP A 281 14.75 5.59 -4.33
CA TRP A 281 13.98 6.45 -3.42
C TRP A 281 13.16 5.67 -2.40
N HIS A 282 12.59 4.52 -2.78
CA HIS A 282 11.85 3.65 -1.85
C HIS A 282 12.77 3.03 -0.78
N LEU A 283 14.01 2.67 -1.13
CA LEU A 283 14.97 2.19 -0.14
C LEU A 283 15.52 3.35 0.72
N LYS A 284 15.88 4.48 0.09
CA LYS A 284 16.47 5.64 0.79
C LYS A 284 15.50 6.24 1.80
N SER A 285 14.21 6.32 1.46
CA SER A 285 13.21 6.92 2.34
C SER A 285 13.10 6.21 3.69
N GLU A 286 13.42 4.92 3.74
CA GLU A 286 13.36 4.08 4.94
C GLU A 286 14.70 3.88 5.66
N MET A 287 15.79 4.52 5.21
CA MET A 287 17.11 4.36 5.85
C MET A 287 17.18 4.86 7.30
N HIS A 288 16.23 5.72 7.71
CA HIS A 288 16.07 6.16 9.09
C HIS A 288 15.62 5.01 10.02
N ASN A 289 14.87 4.04 9.48
CA ASN A 289 14.33 2.91 10.22
C ASN A 289 15.41 1.85 10.48
N LYS A 290 15.78 1.67 11.76
CA LYS A 290 16.86 0.78 12.17
C LYS A 290 16.55 -0.71 12.00
N THR A 291 15.29 -1.10 11.82
CA THR A 291 14.93 -2.50 11.52
C THR A 291 15.37 -2.95 10.12
N VAL A 292 15.48 -2.01 9.18
CA VAL A 292 15.77 -2.30 7.76
C VAL A 292 17.02 -1.61 7.23
N SER A 293 17.58 -0.61 7.94
CA SER A 293 18.70 0.22 7.47
C SER A 293 19.91 -0.58 7.00
N ARG A 294 20.25 -1.71 7.65
CA ARG A 294 21.34 -2.59 7.19
C ARG A 294 21.00 -3.24 5.85
N ARG A 295 19.81 -3.82 5.71
CA ARG A 295 19.38 -4.50 4.48
C ARG A 295 19.30 -3.50 3.32
N PHE A 296 18.56 -2.41 3.53
CA PHE A 296 18.35 -1.40 2.50
C PHE A 296 19.65 -0.65 2.17
N GLY A 297 20.52 -0.42 3.16
CA GLY A 297 21.84 0.17 2.95
C GLY A 297 22.74 -0.69 2.04
N LEU A 298 22.79 -2.00 2.28
CA LEU A 298 23.57 -2.92 1.43
C LEU A 298 23.01 -3.02 0.00
N LEU A 299 21.67 -3.00 -0.15
CA LEU A 299 21.03 -3.00 -1.47
C LEU A 299 21.27 -1.69 -2.23
N LEU A 300 21.16 -0.55 -1.54
CA LEU A 300 21.51 0.77 -2.08
C LEU A 300 22.97 0.82 -2.51
N GLU A 301 23.88 0.29 -1.70
CA GLU A 301 25.29 0.21 -2.05
C GLU A 301 25.51 -0.60 -3.33
N ALA A 302 24.93 -1.80 -3.42
CA ALA A 302 25.02 -2.64 -4.61
C ALA A 302 24.49 -1.95 -5.88
N PHE A 303 23.35 -1.26 -5.76
CA PHE A 303 22.76 -0.47 -6.83
C PHE A 303 23.65 0.72 -7.23
N CYS A 304 24.06 1.54 -6.28
CA CYS A 304 24.87 2.74 -6.51
C CYS A 304 26.25 2.42 -7.11
N ARG A 305 26.83 1.26 -6.78
CA ARG A 305 28.08 0.79 -7.39
C ARG A 305 27.94 0.47 -8.89
N SER A 306 26.72 0.18 -9.36
CA SER A 306 26.48 -0.36 -10.71
C SER A 306 25.56 0.51 -11.58
N CYS A 307 24.88 1.52 -11.04
CA CYS A 307 23.95 2.37 -11.80
C CYS A 307 24.62 3.43 -12.70
N GLY A 308 25.96 3.44 -12.76
CA GLY A 308 26.74 4.25 -13.68
C GLY A 308 26.63 5.76 -13.43
N ILE A 309 26.51 6.54 -14.49
CA ILE A 309 26.43 8.01 -14.42
C ILE A 309 25.19 8.48 -13.65
N TYR A 310 24.14 7.66 -13.59
CA TYR A 310 22.90 8.00 -12.90
C TYR A 310 23.10 8.33 -11.42
N LEU A 311 24.14 7.77 -10.78
CA LEU A 311 24.54 8.13 -9.41
C LEU A 311 24.77 9.64 -9.24
N LYS A 312 25.33 10.33 -10.24
CA LYS A 312 25.54 11.79 -10.16
C LYS A 312 24.22 12.54 -10.13
N HIS A 313 23.23 12.10 -10.91
CA HIS A 313 21.89 12.69 -10.91
C HIS A 313 21.17 12.45 -9.58
N LEU A 314 21.28 11.24 -9.03
CA LEU A 314 20.75 10.91 -7.71
C LEU A 314 21.40 11.77 -6.62
N ASN A 315 22.71 11.93 -6.62
CA ASN A 315 23.40 12.78 -5.64
C ASN A 315 22.92 14.23 -5.69
N ARG A 316 22.73 14.80 -6.88
CA ARG A 316 22.14 16.15 -7.03
C ARG A 316 20.74 16.25 -6.47
N GLN A 317 19.90 15.23 -6.69
CA GLN A 317 18.58 15.19 -6.07
C GLN A 317 18.66 15.12 -4.54
N VAL A 318 19.54 14.26 -3.99
CA VAL A 318 19.71 14.15 -2.53
C VAL A 318 20.15 15.48 -1.93
N GLU A 319 21.13 16.15 -2.53
CA GLU A 319 21.60 17.47 -2.09
C GLU A 319 20.47 18.51 -2.11
N ALA A 320 19.68 18.55 -3.21
CA ALA A 320 18.51 19.42 -3.31
C ALA A 320 17.50 19.15 -2.19
N MET A 321 17.21 17.88 -1.90
CA MET A 321 16.26 17.50 -0.85
C MET A 321 16.79 17.87 0.54
N ASP A 322 18.08 17.68 0.82
CA ASP A 322 18.69 18.06 2.09
C ASP A 322 18.60 19.59 2.32
N LYS A 323 18.80 20.40 1.28
CA LYS A 323 18.59 21.87 1.35
C LYS A 323 17.14 22.22 1.70
N LEU A 324 16.16 21.55 1.09
CA LEU A 324 14.73 21.75 1.37
C LEU A 324 14.33 21.30 2.79
N VAL A 325 14.89 20.19 3.28
CA VAL A 325 14.71 19.76 4.68
C VAL A 325 15.23 20.83 5.62
N ASN A 326 16.49 21.26 5.45
CA ASN A 326 17.11 22.26 6.32
C ASN A 326 16.31 23.58 6.39
N ILE A 327 15.88 24.12 5.24
CA ILE A 327 15.13 25.39 5.22
C ILE A 327 13.74 25.25 5.84
N THR A 328 13.07 24.10 5.66
CA THR A 328 11.76 23.88 6.28
C THR A 328 11.87 23.63 7.78
N ASP A 329 12.94 23.01 8.27
CA ASP A 329 13.19 22.86 9.70
C ASP A 329 13.47 24.22 10.36
N MET A 330 14.28 25.09 9.73
CA MET A 330 14.46 26.48 10.19
C MET A 330 13.12 27.25 10.20
N LEU A 331 12.25 27.06 9.20
CA LEU A 331 10.93 27.70 9.19
C LEU A 331 10.01 27.22 10.33
N LYS A 332 10.10 25.94 10.71
CA LYS A 332 9.26 25.33 11.75
C LYS A 332 9.74 25.55 13.17
N HIS A 333 11.04 25.65 13.37
CA HIS A 333 11.67 25.81 14.69
C HIS A 333 12.10 27.26 14.91
N GLU A 334 12.87 27.80 13.97
CA GLU A 334 13.41 29.17 13.87
C GLU A 334 12.34 30.27 13.84
N LYS A 335 11.41 30.11 12.88
CA LYS A 335 10.49 31.16 12.41
C LYS A 335 9.03 30.81 12.64
N LYS A 336 8.75 29.94 13.62
CA LYS A 336 7.41 29.38 13.85
C LYS A 336 6.36 30.46 14.07
N ASP A 337 6.65 31.42 14.94
CA ASP A 337 5.68 32.41 15.43
C ASP A 337 5.69 33.72 14.62
N GLU A 338 6.53 33.77 13.59
CA GLU A 338 6.65 34.92 12.69
C GLU A 338 5.45 35.05 11.75
N THR A 339 5.20 36.27 11.27
CA THR A 339 4.16 36.49 10.25
C THR A 339 4.51 35.80 8.94
N GLN A 340 3.50 35.44 8.14
CA GLN A 340 3.73 34.83 6.81
C GLN A 340 4.58 35.73 5.91
N LYS A 341 4.45 37.06 6.03
CA LYS A 341 5.29 38.02 5.29
C LYS A 341 6.76 37.91 5.69
N THR A 342 7.07 37.83 6.98
CA THR A 342 8.44 37.64 7.48
C THR A 342 9.02 36.30 7.04
N GLN A 343 8.22 35.23 7.13
CA GLN A 343 8.64 33.89 6.71
C GLN A 343 8.91 33.83 5.20
N MET A 344 8.07 34.46 4.38
CA MET A 344 8.28 34.57 2.94
C MET A 344 9.55 35.35 2.60
N LYS A 345 9.81 36.46 3.31
CA LYS A 345 11.06 37.22 3.14
C LYS A 345 12.28 36.35 3.46
N PHE A 346 12.24 35.62 4.57
CA PHE A 346 13.30 34.68 4.95
C PHE A 346 13.48 33.58 3.89
N LEU A 347 12.40 32.98 3.38
CA LEU A 347 12.46 31.95 2.34
C LEU A 347 13.20 32.47 1.10
N VAL A 348 12.79 33.64 0.59
CA VAL A 348 13.38 34.24 -0.62
C VAL A 348 14.85 34.58 -0.39
N GLU A 349 15.19 35.26 0.71
CA GLU A 349 16.57 35.62 1.04
C GLU A 349 17.47 34.38 1.17
N HIS A 350 16.98 33.34 1.83
CA HIS A 350 17.77 32.13 2.09
C HIS A 350 17.91 31.26 0.84
N MET A 351 16.85 31.10 0.03
CA MET A 351 16.92 30.38 -1.24
C MET A 351 17.74 31.11 -2.30
N SER A 352 17.89 32.44 -2.20
CA SER A 352 18.74 33.24 -3.10
C SER A 352 20.24 33.08 -2.83
N ARG A 353 20.64 32.39 -1.75
CA ARG A 353 22.04 32.15 -1.44
C ARG A 353 22.70 31.27 -2.52
N PRO A 354 23.97 31.51 -2.88
CA PRO A 354 24.65 30.76 -3.94
C PRO A 354 24.60 29.24 -3.75
N ASP A 355 24.79 28.78 -2.50
CA ASP A 355 24.78 27.36 -2.15
C ASP A 355 23.39 26.69 -2.26
N TYR A 356 22.31 27.47 -2.18
CA TYR A 356 20.94 26.98 -2.41
C TYR A 356 20.58 27.01 -3.90
N MET A 357 20.94 28.08 -4.60
CA MET A 357 20.67 28.21 -6.04
C MET A 357 21.38 27.12 -6.85
N GLU A 358 22.62 26.78 -6.52
CA GLU A 358 23.37 25.71 -7.19
C GLU A 358 22.74 24.32 -6.95
N ALA A 359 22.34 24.05 -5.71
CA ALA A 359 21.76 22.76 -5.32
C ALA A 359 20.31 22.58 -5.82
N LEU A 360 19.50 23.64 -5.82
CA LEU A 360 18.07 23.58 -6.14
C LEU A 360 17.75 23.86 -7.62
N GLN A 361 18.73 23.90 -8.52
CA GLN A 361 18.50 24.16 -9.94
C GLN A 361 19.26 23.20 -10.85
N GLY A 362 18.74 22.96 -12.05
CA GLY A 362 19.42 22.15 -13.07
C GLY A 362 19.53 20.66 -12.74
N PHE A 363 18.53 20.07 -12.08
CA PHE A 363 18.52 18.64 -11.73
C PHE A 363 17.25 17.95 -12.20
N VAL A 364 17.20 16.61 -12.20
CA VAL A 364 16.01 15.85 -12.61
C VAL A 364 15.03 15.70 -11.45
N SER A 365 13.73 15.83 -11.72
CA SER A 365 12.68 15.71 -10.69
C SER A 365 12.66 14.31 -10.06
N PRO A 366 12.64 14.19 -8.71
CA PRO A 366 12.47 12.89 -8.07
C PRO A 366 11.08 12.27 -8.30
N LEU A 367 10.04 13.07 -8.58
CA LEU A 367 8.70 12.55 -8.89
C LEU A 367 8.63 11.89 -10.26
N ASN A 368 9.36 12.43 -11.24
CA ASN A 368 9.48 11.87 -12.58
C ASN A 368 10.85 12.22 -13.17
N PRO A 369 11.77 11.25 -13.32
CA PRO A 369 13.14 11.53 -13.75
C PRO A 369 13.24 11.96 -15.23
N VAL A 370 12.14 11.89 -15.99
CA VAL A 370 12.06 12.48 -17.34
C VAL A 370 11.97 14.01 -17.29
N HIS A 371 11.43 14.57 -16.21
CA HIS A 371 11.26 16.01 -16.07
C HIS A 371 12.53 16.66 -15.51
N GLN A 372 13.13 17.58 -16.28
CA GLN A 372 14.22 18.42 -15.80
C GLN A 372 13.66 19.63 -15.05
N LEU A 373 14.31 19.99 -13.94
CA LEU A 373 14.03 21.18 -13.14
C LEU A 373 15.16 22.18 -13.43
N GLY A 374 14.85 23.22 -14.21
CA GLY A 374 15.77 24.26 -14.63
C GLY A 374 16.00 25.31 -13.55
N ASN A 375 15.90 26.58 -13.92
CA ASN A 375 16.03 27.68 -12.96
C ASN A 375 14.80 27.73 -12.05
N LEU A 376 15.02 28.06 -10.78
CA LEU A 376 13.95 28.22 -9.80
C LEU A 376 13.32 29.62 -9.96
N ARG A 377 12.00 29.66 -10.08
CA ARG A 377 11.19 30.89 -10.12
C ARG A 377 10.83 31.32 -8.70
N LEU A 378 11.74 32.01 -8.04
CA LEU A 378 11.61 32.42 -6.63
C LEU A 378 10.36 33.26 -6.37
N GLU A 379 9.96 34.07 -7.34
CA GLU A 379 8.76 34.91 -7.31
C GLU A 379 7.45 34.11 -7.31
N GLU A 380 7.46 32.88 -7.81
CA GLU A 380 6.31 31.96 -7.82
C GLU A 380 6.37 30.94 -6.65
N CYS A 381 7.51 30.88 -5.93
CA CYS A 381 7.67 30.03 -4.76
C CYS A 381 6.95 30.60 -3.53
N ARG A 382 6.31 29.75 -2.72
CA ARG A 382 5.55 30.20 -1.54
C ARG A 382 5.45 29.15 -0.43
N ILE A 383 5.30 29.64 0.80
CA ILE A 383 4.94 28.82 1.96
C ILE A 383 3.41 28.70 2.00
N MET A 384 2.91 27.47 1.93
CA MET A 384 1.47 27.21 2.02
C MET A 384 0.96 27.39 3.45
N SER A 385 -0.29 27.83 3.60
CA SER A 385 -0.93 28.15 4.89
C SER A 385 -1.34 26.94 5.74
N SER A 386 -1.02 25.72 5.34
CA SER A 386 -1.39 24.52 6.09
C SER A 386 -0.49 24.33 7.33
N ALA A 387 -0.94 23.48 8.27
CA ALA A 387 -0.31 23.35 9.58
C ALA A 387 1.20 22.99 9.54
N LYS A 388 1.62 22.20 8.54
CA LYS A 388 3.02 21.77 8.38
C LYS A 388 3.85 22.69 7.47
N ARG A 389 3.25 23.77 6.94
CA ARG A 389 3.90 24.78 6.09
C ARG A 389 4.72 24.19 4.93
N PRO A 390 4.11 23.37 4.07
CA PRO A 390 4.78 22.86 2.88
C PRO A 390 5.20 24.01 1.96
N LEU A 391 6.27 23.79 1.21
CA LEU A 391 6.77 24.71 0.21
C LEU A 391 6.15 24.39 -1.14
N TRP A 392 5.56 25.38 -1.78
CA TRP A 392 5.23 25.35 -3.19
C TRP A 392 6.43 25.87 -3.96
N LEU A 393 7.02 25.02 -4.79
CA LEU A 393 8.24 25.30 -5.54
C LEU A 393 7.94 25.26 -7.03
N ASN A 394 8.56 26.16 -7.78
CA ASN A 394 8.31 26.32 -9.21
C ASN A 394 9.64 26.48 -9.96
N TRP A 395 9.86 25.63 -10.96
CA TRP A 395 11.05 25.65 -11.81
C TRP A 395 10.67 25.87 -13.27
N GLU A 396 11.56 26.51 -14.03
CA GLU A 396 11.50 26.48 -15.48
C GLU A 396 11.73 25.06 -16.01
N ASN A 397 11.01 24.69 -17.06
CA ASN A 397 11.31 23.51 -17.86
C ASN A 397 12.35 23.90 -18.93
N PRO A 398 13.60 23.41 -18.83
CA PRO A 398 14.66 23.79 -19.76
C PRO A 398 14.53 23.12 -21.14
N ASP A 399 13.52 22.28 -21.36
CA ASP A 399 13.27 21.66 -22.67
C ASP A 399 12.98 22.71 -23.75
N ILE A 400 13.58 22.51 -24.94
CA ILE A 400 13.45 23.43 -26.08
C ILE A 400 11.98 23.53 -26.55
N MET A 401 11.21 22.45 -26.37
CA MET A 401 9.80 22.34 -26.72
C MET A 401 8.90 22.45 -25.48
N SER A 402 9.38 23.07 -24.40
CA SER A 402 8.62 23.23 -23.15
C SER A 402 7.26 23.89 -23.36
N GLU A 403 7.13 24.82 -24.31
CA GLU A 403 5.85 25.47 -24.66
C GLU A 403 4.75 24.50 -25.12
N LEU A 404 5.11 23.31 -25.64
CA LEU A 404 4.16 22.29 -26.11
C LEU A 404 3.66 21.33 -25.02
N LEU A 405 4.34 21.31 -23.87
CA LEU A 405 4.00 20.44 -22.74
C LEU A 405 3.69 21.26 -21.49
N PHE A 406 4.71 21.95 -21.01
CA PHE A 406 4.65 22.90 -19.92
C PHE A 406 5.96 23.69 -19.79
N THR A 407 5.84 25.00 -19.59
CA THR A 407 6.98 25.92 -19.41
C THR A 407 7.54 25.92 -17.99
N ASN A 408 6.69 25.64 -17.00
CA ASN A 408 7.05 25.62 -15.58
C ASN A 408 6.76 24.25 -14.98
N ASN A 409 7.46 23.81 -13.95
CA ASN A 409 7.23 22.57 -13.21
C ASN A 409 7.01 22.91 -11.73
N GLU A 410 5.86 22.51 -11.20
CA GLU A 410 5.41 22.88 -9.87
C GLU A 410 5.38 21.64 -8.96
N ILE A 411 6.06 21.73 -7.82
CA ILE A 411 6.15 20.63 -6.84
C ILE A 411 5.90 21.19 -5.45
N ILE A 412 5.10 20.48 -4.68
CA ILE A 412 4.94 20.72 -3.25
C ILE A 412 5.95 19.87 -2.50
N PHE A 413 6.85 20.50 -1.76
CA PHE A 413 7.72 19.85 -0.80
C PHE A 413 7.05 19.89 0.58
N LYS A 414 6.85 18.71 1.19
CA LYS A 414 6.18 18.57 2.48
C LYS A 414 7.13 17.89 3.45
N ASN A 415 7.36 18.53 4.58
CA ASN A 415 8.15 18.00 5.69
C ASN A 415 7.24 17.98 6.93
N GLY A 416 7.19 16.88 7.67
CA GLY A 416 6.48 16.71 8.93
C GLY A 416 5.17 15.92 8.85
N ASP A 417 4.83 15.35 7.69
CA ASP A 417 3.71 14.41 7.51
C ASP A 417 4.23 13.15 6.80
N ASP A 418 3.75 11.98 7.21
CA ASP A 418 4.02 10.73 6.50
C ASP A 418 3.26 10.73 5.17
N LEU A 419 3.98 10.55 4.06
CA LEU A 419 3.40 10.54 2.71
C LEU A 419 3.23 9.12 2.16
N ARG A 420 3.57 8.08 2.94
CA ARG A 420 3.42 6.68 2.50
C ARG A 420 1.94 6.33 2.29
N GLN A 421 1.03 6.89 3.09
CA GLN A 421 -0.42 6.74 2.93
C GLN A 421 -0.91 7.31 1.60
N ASP A 422 -0.49 8.54 1.26
CA ASP A 422 -0.83 9.18 -0.01
C ASP A 422 -0.26 8.41 -1.20
N MET A 423 1.02 8.00 -1.13
CA MET A 423 1.65 7.19 -2.17
C MET A 423 0.88 5.90 -2.44
N LEU A 424 0.54 5.16 -1.39
CA LEU A 424 -0.23 3.93 -1.50
C LEU A 424 -1.60 4.21 -2.13
N THR A 425 -2.34 5.18 -1.61
CA THR A 425 -3.68 5.49 -2.10
C THR A 425 -3.68 5.87 -3.58
N LEU A 426 -2.72 6.71 -4.00
CA LEU A 426 -2.56 7.11 -5.40
C LEU A 426 -2.16 5.94 -6.31
N GLN A 427 -1.32 5.03 -5.82
CA GLN A 427 -0.98 3.81 -6.53
C GLN A 427 -2.21 2.90 -6.72
N ILE A 428 -3.02 2.73 -5.67
CA ILE A 428 -4.26 1.95 -5.72
C ILE A 428 -5.27 2.59 -6.68
N ILE A 429 -5.45 3.91 -6.64
CA ILE A 429 -6.30 4.64 -7.60
C ILE A 429 -5.82 4.41 -9.04
N LYS A 430 -4.51 4.42 -9.29
CA LYS A 430 -3.94 4.12 -10.61
C LYS A 430 -4.24 2.69 -11.06
N ILE A 431 -4.24 1.72 -10.14
CA ILE A 431 -4.62 0.33 -10.43
C ILE A 431 -6.12 0.24 -10.74
N MET A 432 -6.98 0.91 -9.97
CA MET A 432 -8.42 0.97 -10.23
C MET A 432 -8.72 1.55 -11.61
N GLU A 433 -8.10 2.68 -11.97
CA GLU A 433 -8.21 3.29 -13.31
C GLU A 433 -7.81 2.31 -14.41
N SER A 434 -6.69 1.59 -14.25
CA SER A 434 -6.25 0.60 -15.23
C SER A 434 -7.26 -0.55 -15.40
N ILE A 435 -7.87 -1.03 -14.31
CA ILE A 435 -8.90 -2.08 -14.36
C ILE A 435 -10.14 -1.56 -15.09
N TRP A 436 -10.61 -0.37 -14.76
CA TRP A 436 -11.77 0.24 -15.41
C TRP A 436 -11.55 0.46 -16.91
N GLN A 437 -10.39 1.01 -17.29
CA GLN A 437 -10.03 1.21 -18.69
C GLN A 437 -9.98 -0.11 -19.47
N ASN A 438 -9.42 -1.18 -18.88
CA ASN A 438 -9.38 -2.50 -19.51
C ASN A 438 -10.77 -3.12 -19.71
N GLN A 439 -11.76 -2.73 -18.89
CA GLN A 439 -13.16 -3.10 -19.05
C GLN A 439 -13.98 -2.12 -19.92
N GLY A 440 -13.32 -1.18 -20.60
CA GLY A 440 -13.97 -0.19 -21.46
C GLY A 440 -14.68 0.94 -20.70
N LEU A 441 -14.39 1.09 -19.41
CA LEU A 441 -14.96 2.14 -18.56
C LEU A 441 -13.93 3.25 -18.32
N ASP A 442 -13.96 4.28 -19.15
CA ASP A 442 -13.10 5.46 -18.97
C ASP A 442 -13.69 6.41 -17.91
N LEU A 443 -13.14 6.33 -16.69
CA LEU A 443 -13.52 7.18 -15.56
C LEU A 443 -12.60 8.39 -15.36
N ARG A 444 -11.49 8.48 -16.11
CA ARG A 444 -10.62 9.66 -16.12
C ARG A 444 -10.11 10.04 -14.72
N MET A 445 -9.63 9.08 -13.93
CA MET A 445 -9.01 9.37 -12.63
C MET A 445 -7.69 10.14 -12.80
N LEU A 446 -7.27 10.84 -11.74
CA LEU A 446 -6.04 11.63 -11.74
C LEU A 446 -5.15 11.25 -10.53
N PRO A 447 -4.42 10.12 -10.61
CA PRO A 447 -3.42 9.75 -9.62
C PRO A 447 -2.13 10.57 -9.85
N TYR A 448 -2.07 11.77 -9.27
CA TYR A 448 -0.89 12.64 -9.33
C TYR A 448 0.34 12.02 -8.65
N GLY A 449 1.55 12.48 -9.00
CA GLY A 449 2.79 12.01 -8.41
C GLY A 449 2.89 12.34 -6.92
N CYS A 450 3.25 11.34 -6.11
CA CYS A 450 3.60 11.51 -4.71
C CYS A 450 4.78 10.59 -4.39
N LEU A 451 5.79 11.10 -3.68
CA LEU A 451 6.98 10.35 -3.32
C LEU A 451 7.47 10.75 -1.93
N SER A 452 7.47 9.79 -1.02
CA SER A 452 8.21 9.85 0.25
C SER A 452 9.69 9.68 -0.04
N ILE A 453 10.50 10.58 0.50
CA ILE A 453 11.95 10.63 0.31
C ILE A 453 12.73 10.40 1.61
N GLY A 454 12.04 10.33 2.74
CA GLY A 454 12.63 10.23 4.08
C GLY A 454 11.56 10.08 5.17
N ASP A 455 11.98 10.19 6.43
CA ASP A 455 11.09 10.16 7.59
C ASP A 455 10.16 11.37 7.60
N CYS A 456 8.87 11.15 7.31
CA CYS A 456 7.85 12.20 7.25
C CYS A 456 8.21 13.36 6.29
N VAL A 457 8.96 13.10 5.22
CA VAL A 457 9.32 14.08 4.19
C VAL A 457 9.05 13.52 2.80
N GLY A 458 8.54 14.35 1.90
CA GLY A 458 8.40 14.00 0.49
C GLY A 458 7.88 15.10 -0.41
N LEU A 459 7.55 14.69 -1.63
CA LEU A 459 7.17 15.53 -2.74
C LEU A 459 5.78 15.16 -3.23
N ILE A 460 5.01 16.17 -3.65
CA ILE A 460 3.70 16.02 -4.27
C ILE A 460 3.68 16.84 -5.56
N GLU A 461 3.25 16.22 -6.65
CA GLU A 461 3.04 16.87 -7.94
C GLU A 461 1.89 17.87 -7.85
N VAL A 462 2.09 19.09 -8.33
CA VAL A 462 1.00 20.05 -8.48
C VAL A 462 0.23 19.77 -9.77
N VAL A 463 -1.06 19.52 -9.62
CA VAL A 463 -1.98 19.44 -10.76
C VAL A 463 -2.29 20.84 -11.26
N ARG A 464 -1.79 21.19 -12.45
CA ARG A 464 -2.00 22.49 -13.09
C ARG A 464 -3.47 22.79 -13.34
N ASN A 465 -3.80 24.08 -13.35
CA ASN A 465 -5.14 24.60 -13.68
C ASN A 465 -6.24 23.92 -12.86
N SER A 466 -5.95 23.66 -11.58
CA SER A 466 -6.87 23.02 -10.65
C SER A 466 -7.16 23.92 -9.46
N PHE A 467 -8.39 23.83 -8.96
CA PHE A 467 -8.88 24.65 -7.86
C PHE A 467 -9.65 23.78 -6.89
N THR A 468 -9.48 24.02 -5.59
CA THR A 468 -10.35 23.39 -4.59
C THR A 468 -11.78 23.90 -4.76
N ILE A 469 -12.78 23.07 -4.42
CA ILE A 469 -14.18 23.51 -4.43
C ILE A 469 -14.36 24.77 -3.55
N MET A 470 -13.64 24.85 -2.43
CA MET A 470 -13.64 26.01 -1.55
C MET A 470 -13.15 27.28 -2.27
N GLN A 471 -12.05 27.20 -3.05
CA GLN A 471 -11.56 28.34 -3.84
C GLN A 471 -12.57 28.78 -4.89
N ILE A 472 -13.29 27.85 -5.51
CA ILE A 472 -14.33 28.15 -6.51
C ILE A 472 -15.52 28.85 -5.85
N GLN A 473 -16.00 28.33 -4.72
CA GLN A 473 -17.13 28.89 -3.96
C GLN A 473 -16.81 30.27 -3.35
N CYS A 474 -15.55 30.50 -2.94
CA CYS A 474 -15.13 31.74 -2.29
C CYS A 474 -14.65 32.84 -3.25
N LYS A 475 -14.80 32.68 -4.58
CA LYS A 475 -14.42 33.72 -5.56
C LYS A 475 -15.09 35.09 -5.33
N GLY A 476 -16.19 35.15 -4.56
CA GLY A 476 -16.88 36.39 -4.16
C GLY A 476 -16.59 36.90 -2.73
N GLY A 477 -15.53 36.41 -2.06
CA GLY A 477 -15.20 36.78 -0.68
C GLY A 477 -16.21 36.27 0.37
N LEU A 478 -16.26 36.89 1.56
CA LEU A 478 -17.13 36.48 2.68
C LEU A 478 -18.62 36.43 2.29
N LYS A 479 -19.08 37.32 1.40
CA LYS A 479 -20.46 37.31 0.86
C LYS A 479 -20.72 36.13 -0.07
N GLY A 480 -19.75 35.74 -0.90
CA GLY A 480 -19.87 34.57 -1.78
C GLY A 480 -19.86 33.24 -0.99
N ALA A 481 -19.04 33.17 0.05
CA ALA A 481 -19.04 32.02 0.94
C ALA A 481 -20.33 31.89 1.73
N LEU A 482 -20.88 32.96 2.32
CA LEU A 482 -22.15 32.89 3.07
C LEU A 482 -23.37 32.59 2.18
N GLN A 483 -23.28 32.86 0.88
CA GLN A 483 -24.39 32.60 -0.07
C GLN A 483 -24.51 31.14 -0.52
N PHE A 484 -23.50 30.26 -0.28
CA PHE A 484 -23.47 28.80 -0.56
C PHE A 484 -24.49 28.32 -1.63
N ASN A 485 -24.50 29.01 -2.78
CA ASN A 485 -25.43 28.67 -3.85
C ASN A 485 -24.90 27.39 -4.50
N SER A 486 -25.67 26.30 -4.42
CA SER A 486 -25.27 24.99 -4.93
C SER A 486 -24.98 25.00 -6.44
N ASN A 487 -25.35 26.08 -7.15
CA ASN A 487 -25.05 26.26 -8.58
C ASN A 487 -23.65 26.84 -8.85
N THR A 488 -22.89 27.27 -7.84
CA THR A 488 -21.63 28.01 -8.05
C THR A 488 -20.59 27.19 -8.81
N LEU A 489 -20.44 25.91 -8.46
CA LEU A 489 -19.53 25.00 -9.14
C LEU A 489 -19.91 24.80 -10.62
N HIS A 490 -21.20 24.58 -10.88
CA HIS A 490 -21.74 24.44 -12.24
C HIS A 490 -21.52 25.70 -13.09
N HIS A 491 -21.79 26.89 -12.52
CA HIS A 491 -21.52 28.15 -13.18
C HIS A 491 -20.04 28.34 -13.51
N TRP A 492 -19.14 27.98 -12.60
CA TRP A 492 -17.70 28.05 -12.84
C TRP A 492 -17.25 27.13 -13.98
N ILE A 493 -17.74 25.88 -14.04
CA ILE A 493 -17.44 24.96 -15.15
C ILE A 493 -17.96 25.53 -16.47
N ARG A 494 -19.18 26.09 -16.47
CA ARG A 494 -19.81 26.71 -17.65
C ARG A 494 -19.08 27.98 -18.11
N GLU A 495 -18.54 28.76 -17.18
CA GLU A 495 -17.74 29.96 -17.49
C GLU A 495 -16.43 29.58 -18.19
N LYS A 496 -15.78 28.51 -17.71
CA LYS A 496 -14.51 28.01 -18.23
C LYS A 496 -14.64 27.22 -19.54
N ASN A 497 -15.79 26.58 -19.77
CA ASN A 497 -16.04 25.73 -20.94
C ASN A 497 -17.29 26.23 -21.67
N LYS A 498 -17.11 27.14 -22.63
CA LYS A 498 -18.20 27.74 -23.43
C LYS A 498 -18.42 26.97 -24.73
N GLY A 499 -19.65 27.03 -25.26
CA GLY A 499 -20.01 26.40 -26.52
C GLY A 499 -19.89 24.87 -26.47
N GLU A 500 -19.30 24.28 -27.51
CA GLU A 500 -19.20 22.83 -27.71
C GLU A 500 -18.34 22.11 -26.64
N THR A 501 -17.47 22.84 -25.92
CA THR A 501 -16.64 22.28 -24.85
C THR A 501 -17.39 22.00 -23.56
N TYR A 502 -18.57 22.62 -23.37
CA TYR A 502 -19.36 22.49 -22.14
C TYR A 502 -19.79 21.04 -21.88
N ASP A 503 -20.36 20.37 -22.89
CA ASP A 503 -20.84 18.99 -22.73
C ASP A 503 -19.70 18.02 -22.42
N SER A 504 -18.53 18.22 -23.04
CA SER A 504 -17.32 17.44 -22.76
C SER A 504 -16.82 17.65 -21.33
N ALA A 505 -16.88 18.88 -20.81
CA ALA A 505 -16.48 19.18 -19.44
C ALA A 505 -17.44 18.56 -18.40
N ILE A 506 -18.75 18.57 -18.67
CA ILE A 506 -19.74 17.91 -17.81
C ILE A 506 -19.58 16.37 -17.86
N ASP A 507 -19.35 15.79 -19.03
CA ASP A 507 -19.11 14.35 -19.17
C ASP A 507 -17.83 13.93 -18.42
N LEU A 508 -16.75 14.71 -18.54
CA LEU A 508 -15.50 14.49 -17.81
C LEU A 508 -15.68 14.64 -16.29
N PHE A 509 -16.43 15.64 -15.84
CA PHE A 509 -16.79 15.79 -14.43
C PHE A 509 -17.58 14.58 -13.93
N THR A 510 -18.58 14.14 -14.69
CA THR A 510 -19.46 13.03 -14.30
C THR A 510 -18.68 11.71 -14.18
N ARG A 511 -17.79 11.41 -15.14
CA ARG A 511 -16.94 10.22 -15.15
C ARG A 511 -15.94 10.19 -13.99
N SER A 512 -15.20 11.28 -13.81
CA SER A 512 -14.20 11.41 -12.75
C SER A 512 -14.85 11.42 -11.36
N CYS A 513 -16.00 12.08 -11.20
CA CYS A 513 -16.80 12.02 -9.99
C CYS A 513 -17.23 10.57 -9.68
N ALA A 514 -17.74 9.83 -10.66
CA ALA A 514 -18.13 8.42 -10.46
C ALA A 514 -16.96 7.55 -9.99
N GLY A 515 -15.78 7.69 -10.63
CA GLY A 515 -14.58 6.96 -10.24
C GLY A 515 -14.11 7.30 -8.82
N TYR A 516 -14.03 8.58 -8.44
CA TYR A 516 -13.62 8.98 -7.09
C TYR A 516 -14.66 8.62 -6.03
N CYS A 517 -15.95 8.66 -6.33
CA CYS A 517 -17.02 8.19 -5.44
C CYS A 517 -16.86 6.70 -5.11
N VAL A 518 -16.59 5.86 -6.11
CA VAL A 518 -16.39 4.42 -5.92
C VAL A 518 -15.06 4.13 -5.20
N ALA A 519 -13.96 4.77 -5.64
CA ALA A 519 -12.64 4.56 -5.05
C ALA A 519 -12.61 4.97 -3.57
N THR A 520 -13.16 6.14 -3.22
CA THR A 520 -13.16 6.61 -1.82
C THR A 520 -14.04 5.77 -0.92
N PHE A 521 -15.17 5.26 -1.44
CA PHE A 521 -16.02 4.32 -0.71
C PHE A 521 -15.28 3.00 -0.42
N ILE A 522 -14.70 2.38 -1.45
CA ILE A 522 -14.03 1.07 -1.30
C ILE A 522 -12.85 1.17 -0.33
N LEU A 523 -12.02 2.21 -0.48
CA LEU A 523 -10.82 2.43 0.33
C LEU A 523 -11.10 3.05 1.69
N GLY A 524 -12.33 3.50 1.95
CA GLY A 524 -12.69 4.13 3.22
C GLY A 524 -11.94 5.43 3.48
N ILE A 525 -11.68 6.20 2.43
CA ILE A 525 -10.97 7.48 2.51
C ILE A 525 -11.88 8.50 3.20
N GLY A 526 -11.45 8.95 4.38
CA GLY A 526 -12.19 9.90 5.20
C GLY A 526 -11.76 11.36 5.05
N ASP A 527 -12.33 12.21 5.90
CA ASP A 527 -12.20 13.67 6.00
C ASP A 527 -12.46 14.40 4.67
N ARG A 528 -13.45 13.99 3.87
CA ARG A 528 -13.70 14.59 2.54
C ARG A 528 -14.48 15.90 2.64
N HIS A 529 -13.85 17.02 2.28
CA HIS A 529 -14.42 18.36 2.32
C HIS A 529 -14.04 19.22 1.11
N ASN A 530 -14.69 20.38 0.95
CA ASN A 530 -14.48 21.28 -0.19
C ASN A 530 -13.05 21.81 -0.36
N SER A 531 -12.17 21.65 0.63
CA SER A 531 -10.75 22.03 0.55
C SER A 531 -9.82 20.91 0.09
N ASN A 532 -10.27 19.64 0.08
CA ASN A 532 -9.48 18.50 -0.40
C ASN A 532 -10.14 17.72 -1.55
N ILE A 533 -11.18 18.31 -2.15
CA ILE A 533 -11.70 17.95 -3.46
C ILE A 533 -11.37 19.10 -4.41
N MET A 534 -10.78 18.78 -5.55
CA MET A 534 -10.33 19.72 -6.56
C MET A 534 -10.97 19.44 -7.91
N VAL A 535 -11.12 20.50 -8.72
CA VAL A 535 -11.64 20.41 -10.07
C VAL A 535 -10.71 21.19 -11.00
N LYS A 536 -10.35 20.58 -12.13
CA LYS A 536 -9.60 21.21 -13.21
C LYS A 536 -10.50 22.08 -14.07
N GLU A 537 -9.94 23.08 -14.74
CA GLU A 537 -10.72 23.96 -15.63
C GLU A 537 -11.49 23.22 -16.72
N ASN A 538 -10.99 22.06 -17.19
CA ASN A 538 -11.67 21.20 -18.17
C ASN A 538 -12.81 20.34 -17.58
N GLY A 539 -13.11 20.46 -16.28
CA GLY A 539 -14.17 19.71 -15.59
C GLY A 539 -13.71 18.45 -14.86
N GLN A 540 -12.45 18.01 -14.98
CA GLN A 540 -11.98 16.79 -14.29
C GLN A 540 -11.93 16.98 -12.77
N LEU A 541 -12.65 16.14 -12.02
CA LEU A 541 -12.66 16.12 -10.56
C LEU A 541 -11.58 15.16 -10.03
N PHE A 542 -10.91 15.53 -8.94
CA PHE A 542 -10.00 14.64 -8.23
C PHE A 542 -9.89 14.99 -6.75
N HIS A 543 -9.48 14.02 -5.95
CA HIS A 543 -9.28 14.18 -4.51
C HIS A 543 -7.80 14.36 -4.20
N ILE A 544 -7.48 15.07 -3.12
CA ILE A 544 -6.14 15.23 -2.56
C ILE A 544 -6.12 14.89 -1.06
N ASP A 545 -4.93 14.78 -0.46
CA ASP A 545 -4.74 14.58 0.99
C ASP A 545 -5.39 13.28 1.51
N PHE A 546 -4.72 12.14 1.31
CA PHE A 546 -5.25 10.80 1.60
C PHE A 546 -4.77 10.23 2.94
N GLY A 547 -4.45 11.09 3.91
CA GLY A 547 -3.76 10.70 5.14
C GLY A 547 -4.42 9.61 5.99
N HIS A 548 -5.69 9.22 5.74
CA HIS A 548 -6.36 8.10 6.42
C HIS A 548 -7.24 7.29 5.46
N PHE A 549 -7.10 5.95 5.52
CA PHE A 549 -7.85 4.96 4.72
C PHE A 549 -8.26 3.76 5.63
N LEU A 550 -9.11 2.85 5.13
CA LEU A 550 -9.65 1.66 5.84
C LEU A 550 -10.41 1.96 7.16
N ASP A 551 -11.23 3.02 7.20
CA ASP A 551 -12.05 3.42 8.38
C ASP A 551 -11.24 3.87 9.62
N HIS A 552 -9.96 4.21 9.46
CA HIS A 552 -9.14 4.93 10.45
C HIS A 552 -9.55 6.42 10.58
N LYS A 553 -10.84 6.65 10.82
CA LYS A 553 -11.40 8.00 10.96
C LYS A 553 -10.99 8.61 12.29
N LYS A 554 -10.64 9.90 12.28
CA LYS A 554 -10.40 10.68 13.50
C LYS A 554 -11.64 10.65 14.41
N LYS A 555 -11.50 10.05 15.60
CA LYS A 555 -12.52 10.11 16.66
C LYS A 555 -12.37 11.43 17.42
N LYS A 556 -13.47 12.14 17.69
CA LYS A 556 -13.49 13.30 18.60
C LYS A 556 -14.50 13.02 19.70
N PHE A 557 -14.08 13.06 20.96
CA PHE A 557 -14.92 12.74 22.12
C PHE A 557 -15.62 11.37 22.05
N GLY A 558 -14.96 10.35 21.48
CA GLY A 558 -15.51 8.99 21.37
C GLY A 558 -16.49 8.78 20.19
N TYR A 559 -16.94 9.82 19.52
CA TYR A 559 -17.81 9.72 18.34
C TYR A 559 -17.00 9.79 17.03
N LYS A 560 -17.36 8.94 16.06
CA LYS A 560 -16.83 9.01 14.69
C LYS A 560 -17.29 10.33 14.06
N ARG A 561 -16.36 11.15 13.58
CA ARG A 561 -16.65 12.49 13.04
C ARG A 561 -17.42 12.43 11.72
N GLU A 562 -17.26 11.37 10.94
CA GLU A 562 -17.98 11.19 9.67
C GLU A 562 -18.99 10.06 9.74
N ARG A 563 -20.22 10.37 9.32
CA ARG A 563 -21.36 9.45 9.37
C ARG A 563 -21.67 8.78 8.03
N VAL A 564 -21.13 9.32 6.92
CA VAL A 564 -21.46 8.88 5.57
C VAL A 564 -20.20 8.35 4.87
N PRO A 565 -20.22 7.14 4.30
CA PRO A 565 -19.06 6.55 3.61
C PRO A 565 -18.87 7.04 2.17
N PHE A 566 -19.77 7.90 1.68
CA PHE A 566 -19.87 8.32 0.28
C PHE A 566 -20.20 9.83 0.24
N VAL A 567 -19.41 10.62 -0.49
CA VAL A 567 -19.57 12.08 -0.55
C VAL A 567 -20.11 12.47 -1.92
N LEU A 568 -21.43 12.61 -1.99
CA LEU A 568 -22.15 13.12 -3.17
C LEU A 568 -22.99 14.31 -2.75
N THR A 569 -22.44 15.50 -2.93
CA THR A 569 -23.09 16.75 -2.52
C THR A 569 -24.06 17.26 -3.59
N GLN A 570 -24.97 18.14 -3.18
CA GLN A 570 -25.90 18.80 -4.10
C GLN A 570 -25.16 19.59 -5.20
N ASP A 571 -24.02 20.20 -4.88
CA ASP A 571 -23.18 20.91 -5.84
C ASP A 571 -22.74 19.99 -6.99
N PHE A 572 -22.40 18.72 -6.71
CA PHE A 572 -22.00 17.76 -7.74
C PHE A 572 -23.20 17.29 -8.57
N LEU A 573 -24.34 17.04 -7.92
CA LEU A 573 -25.58 16.64 -8.60
C LEU A 573 -26.05 17.69 -9.61
N ILE A 574 -25.95 18.98 -9.27
CA ILE A 574 -26.33 20.06 -10.19
C ILE A 574 -25.41 20.10 -11.41
N VAL A 575 -24.11 19.84 -11.24
CA VAL A 575 -23.18 19.74 -12.38
C VAL A 575 -23.56 18.55 -13.27
N ILE A 576 -23.76 17.36 -12.68
CA ILE A 576 -24.13 16.14 -13.40
C ILE A 576 -25.44 16.34 -14.18
N SER A 577 -26.45 16.93 -13.54
CA SER A 577 -27.76 17.22 -14.14
C SER A 577 -27.79 18.50 -14.97
N LYS A 578 -26.63 19.04 -15.39
CA LYS A 578 -26.50 20.21 -16.27
C LYS A 578 -27.25 21.47 -15.79
N GLY A 579 -27.39 21.65 -14.48
CA GLY A 579 -28.05 22.81 -13.87
C GLY A 579 -29.53 22.61 -13.53
N VAL A 580 -30.10 21.43 -13.75
CA VAL A 580 -31.49 21.10 -13.38
C VAL A 580 -31.64 21.00 -11.86
N GLN A 581 -32.70 21.59 -11.29
CA GLN A 581 -32.93 21.58 -9.84
C GLN A 581 -33.38 20.22 -9.29
N GLU A 582 -34.24 19.49 -10.00
CA GLU A 582 -34.63 18.12 -9.64
C GLU A 582 -33.60 17.11 -10.17
N CYS A 583 -32.39 17.15 -9.62
CA CYS A 583 -31.24 16.42 -10.17
C CYS A 583 -31.42 14.89 -10.23
N THR A 584 -32.18 14.31 -9.29
CA THR A 584 -32.28 12.85 -9.11
C THR A 584 -33.18 12.14 -10.11
N LYS A 585 -34.06 12.86 -10.81
CA LYS A 585 -34.94 12.30 -11.84
C LYS A 585 -34.48 12.69 -13.24
N THR A 586 -33.17 12.65 -13.46
CA THR A 586 -32.53 13.01 -14.74
C THR A 586 -31.83 11.80 -15.35
N LYS A 587 -31.84 11.71 -16.69
CA LYS A 587 -31.13 10.64 -17.42
C LYS A 587 -29.62 10.71 -17.17
N GLU A 588 -29.11 11.91 -16.95
CA GLU A 588 -27.72 12.18 -16.59
C GLU A 588 -27.36 11.54 -15.25
N PHE A 589 -28.24 11.63 -14.25
CA PHE A 589 -28.03 10.99 -12.96
C PHE A 589 -28.15 9.47 -13.05
N GLU A 590 -29.11 8.93 -13.81
CA GLU A 590 -29.21 7.48 -14.07
C GLU A 590 -27.92 6.94 -14.71
N ARG A 591 -27.37 7.65 -15.70
CA ARG A 591 -26.08 7.31 -16.34
C ARG A 591 -24.93 7.36 -15.34
N PHE A 592 -24.89 8.35 -14.44
CA PHE A 592 -23.91 8.42 -13.36
C PHE A 592 -24.00 7.21 -12.43
N GLN A 593 -25.20 6.82 -12.00
CA GLN A 593 -25.40 5.64 -11.16
C GLN A 593 -24.92 4.37 -11.85
N GLU A 594 -25.26 4.18 -13.14
CA GLU A 594 -24.80 3.03 -13.92
C GLU A 594 -23.27 2.94 -14.00
N MET A 595 -22.58 4.08 -14.18
CA MET A 595 -21.11 4.13 -14.15
C MET A 595 -20.57 3.70 -12.77
N CYS A 596 -21.14 4.20 -11.68
CA CYS A 596 -20.76 3.81 -10.32
C CYS A 596 -20.96 2.30 -10.07
N TYR A 597 -22.08 1.72 -10.54
CA TYR A 597 -22.36 0.29 -10.40
C TYR A 597 -21.36 -0.58 -11.16
N LYS A 598 -21.09 -0.24 -12.43
CA LYS A 598 -20.10 -0.95 -13.24
C LYS A 598 -18.69 -0.85 -12.63
N ALA A 599 -18.30 0.34 -12.19
CA ALA A 599 -17.02 0.57 -11.55
C ALA A 599 -16.85 -0.24 -10.25
N TYR A 600 -17.88 -0.27 -9.38
CA TYR A 600 -17.87 -1.04 -8.14
C TYR A 600 -17.72 -2.54 -8.40
N LEU A 601 -18.52 -3.09 -9.33
CA LEU A 601 -18.47 -4.51 -9.67
C LEU A 601 -17.13 -4.90 -10.32
N ALA A 602 -16.54 -4.03 -11.14
CA ALA A 602 -15.23 -4.24 -11.74
C ALA A 602 -14.13 -4.40 -10.67
N ILE A 603 -14.12 -3.54 -9.65
CA ILE A 603 -13.16 -3.65 -8.55
C ILE A 603 -13.43 -4.88 -7.70
N ARG A 604 -14.71 -5.20 -7.44
CA ARG A 604 -15.09 -6.41 -6.69
C ARG A 604 -14.57 -7.70 -7.32
N GLN A 605 -14.58 -7.81 -8.65
CA GLN A 605 -14.02 -8.97 -9.37
C GLN A 605 -12.50 -9.13 -9.16
N HIS A 606 -11.81 -8.05 -8.82
CA HIS A 606 -10.35 -8.03 -8.60
C HIS A 606 -9.99 -7.88 -7.11
N ALA A 607 -10.92 -8.19 -6.19
CA ALA A 607 -10.73 -7.98 -4.76
C ALA A 607 -9.48 -8.68 -4.20
N GLY A 608 -9.17 -9.89 -4.69
CA GLY A 608 -7.97 -10.63 -4.30
C GLY A 608 -6.68 -9.84 -4.52
N LEU A 609 -6.55 -9.17 -5.66
CA LEU A 609 -5.40 -8.31 -5.95
C LEU A 609 -5.26 -7.17 -4.95
N PHE A 610 -6.36 -6.45 -4.65
CA PHE A 610 -6.30 -5.34 -3.69
C PHE A 610 -5.93 -5.84 -2.30
N ILE A 611 -6.56 -6.92 -1.84
CA ILE A 611 -6.23 -7.56 -0.56
C ILE A 611 -4.73 -7.89 -0.52
N ASN A 612 -4.21 -8.57 -1.54
CA ASN A 612 -2.78 -8.92 -1.63
C ASN A 612 -1.88 -7.68 -1.57
N LEU A 613 -2.20 -6.62 -2.33
CA LEU A 613 -1.40 -5.40 -2.33
C LEU A 613 -1.36 -4.70 -0.96
N PHE A 614 -2.44 -4.75 -0.18
CA PHE A 614 -2.43 -4.25 1.20
C PHE A 614 -1.70 -5.20 2.15
N SER A 615 -1.87 -6.52 2.00
CA SER A 615 -1.17 -7.53 2.83
C SER A 615 0.36 -7.40 2.72
N LEU A 616 0.88 -7.16 1.53
CA LEU A 616 2.32 -6.98 1.29
C LEU A 616 2.90 -5.71 1.95
N LEU A 617 2.05 -4.80 2.44
CA LEU A 617 2.44 -3.54 3.06
C LEU A 617 2.31 -3.52 4.58
N LEU A 618 1.88 -4.62 5.22
CA LEU A 618 1.80 -4.71 6.69
C LEU A 618 3.16 -4.41 7.35
N GLY A 619 4.27 -4.76 6.69
CA GLY A 619 5.64 -4.51 7.14
C GLY A 619 6.12 -3.06 6.93
N CYS A 620 5.31 -2.20 6.33
CA CYS A 620 5.62 -0.79 6.12
C CYS A 620 5.62 -0.02 7.45
N GLY A 621 4.82 -0.45 8.43
CA GLY A 621 4.64 0.28 9.69
C GLY A 621 3.85 1.57 9.50
N MET A 622 2.81 1.53 8.65
CA MET A 622 1.81 2.59 8.57
C MET A 622 0.83 2.41 9.74
N PRO A 623 0.47 3.47 10.49
CA PRO A 623 -0.47 3.38 11.60
C PRO A 623 -1.84 2.80 11.21
N GLU A 624 -2.29 3.09 9.98
CA GLU A 624 -3.58 2.65 9.44
C GLU A 624 -3.58 1.22 8.87
N LEU A 625 -2.42 0.55 8.85
CA LEU A 625 -2.25 -0.76 8.24
C LEU A 625 -1.22 -1.57 9.04
N GLN A 626 -1.68 -2.19 10.11
CA GLN A 626 -0.87 -2.96 11.06
C GLN A 626 -1.28 -4.43 11.13
N SER A 627 -2.53 -4.77 10.81
CA SER A 627 -3.04 -6.14 10.86
C SER A 627 -3.94 -6.49 9.67
N PHE A 628 -4.24 -7.79 9.53
CA PHE A 628 -5.23 -8.28 8.55
C PHE A 628 -6.66 -7.81 8.86
N ASP A 629 -6.94 -7.40 10.10
CA ASP A 629 -8.24 -6.81 10.47
C ASP A 629 -8.46 -5.45 9.81
N ASP A 630 -7.39 -4.65 9.66
CA ASP A 630 -7.45 -3.38 8.94
C ASP A 630 -7.85 -3.63 7.47
N ILE A 631 -7.25 -4.64 6.84
CA ILE A 631 -7.51 -5.04 5.45
C ILE A 631 -8.92 -5.63 5.30
N SER A 632 -9.46 -6.27 6.34
CA SER A 632 -10.82 -6.82 6.35
C SER A 632 -11.90 -5.77 6.10
N TYR A 633 -11.58 -4.48 6.25
CA TYR A 633 -12.44 -3.39 5.78
C TYR A 633 -12.80 -3.52 4.30
N LEU A 634 -11.86 -3.90 3.43
CA LEU A 634 -12.11 -4.10 2.00
C LEU A 634 -13.10 -5.23 1.74
N ARG A 635 -13.03 -6.32 2.51
CA ARG A 635 -13.98 -7.45 2.40
C ARG A 635 -15.41 -6.99 2.66
N LYS A 636 -15.57 -6.11 3.66
CA LYS A 636 -16.84 -5.52 4.04
C LYS A 636 -17.36 -4.55 2.96
N THR A 637 -16.54 -3.62 2.49
CA THR A 637 -16.98 -2.62 1.50
C THR A 637 -17.26 -3.22 0.13
N LEU A 638 -16.55 -4.29 -0.26
CA LEU A 638 -16.80 -5.05 -1.49
C LEU A 638 -17.86 -6.14 -1.32
N ALA A 639 -18.37 -6.35 -0.10
CA ALA A 639 -19.34 -7.38 0.24
C ALA A 639 -18.98 -8.76 -0.34
N LEU A 640 -17.75 -9.23 -0.06
CA LEU A 640 -17.20 -10.47 -0.66
C LEU A 640 -17.94 -11.74 -0.22
N GLU A 641 -18.57 -11.71 0.96
CA GLU A 641 -19.38 -12.83 1.47
C GLU A 641 -20.76 -12.95 0.80
N LYS A 642 -21.18 -11.91 0.06
CA LYS A 642 -22.49 -11.84 -0.59
C LYS A 642 -22.40 -12.25 -2.06
N SER A 643 -23.55 -12.60 -2.65
CA SER A 643 -23.65 -12.73 -4.11
C SER A 643 -23.42 -11.38 -4.80
N GLN A 644 -23.14 -11.40 -6.11
CA GLN A 644 -22.95 -10.18 -6.89
C GLN A 644 -24.17 -9.25 -6.83
N GLN A 645 -25.38 -9.82 -6.86
CA GLN A 645 -26.64 -9.08 -6.80
C GLN A 645 -26.82 -8.40 -5.43
N GLU A 646 -26.64 -9.14 -4.34
CA GLU A 646 -26.74 -8.59 -2.99
C GLU A 646 -25.64 -7.56 -2.68
N ALA A 647 -24.44 -7.72 -3.28
CA ALA A 647 -23.36 -6.74 -3.19
C ALA A 647 -23.73 -5.43 -3.91
N LEU A 648 -24.40 -5.52 -5.06
CA LEU A 648 -24.90 -4.35 -5.78
C LEU A 648 -26.04 -3.66 -5.02
N GLU A 649 -26.95 -4.42 -4.42
CA GLU A 649 -28.02 -3.88 -3.55
C GLU A 649 -27.44 -3.18 -2.32
N TYR A 650 -26.42 -3.77 -1.71
CA TYR A 650 -25.66 -3.15 -0.62
C TYR A 650 -25.05 -1.80 -1.07
N PHE A 651 -24.33 -1.77 -2.18
CA PHE A 651 -23.71 -0.55 -2.70
C PHE A 651 -24.77 0.50 -3.08
N THR A 652 -25.85 0.10 -3.73
CA THR A 652 -26.99 0.97 -4.09
C THR A 652 -27.59 1.63 -2.86
N LYS A 653 -27.78 0.86 -1.78
CA LYS A 653 -28.26 1.39 -0.50
C LYS A 653 -27.29 2.42 0.07
N GLN A 654 -25.98 2.13 0.09
CA GLN A 654 -24.97 3.09 0.59
C GLN A 654 -24.97 4.40 -0.22
N MET A 655 -25.08 4.31 -1.55
CA MET A 655 -25.15 5.47 -2.43
C MET A 655 -26.43 6.29 -2.19
N ASN A 656 -27.58 5.64 -2.00
CA ASN A 656 -28.84 6.30 -1.70
C ASN A 656 -28.83 6.95 -0.31
N ASP A 657 -28.31 6.28 0.71
CA ASP A 657 -28.20 6.83 2.07
C ASP A 657 -27.32 8.09 2.07
N ALA A 658 -26.25 8.08 1.28
CA ALA A 658 -25.37 9.23 1.13
C ALA A 658 -26.01 10.41 0.41
N HIS A 659 -26.89 10.14 -0.56
CA HIS A 659 -27.71 11.17 -1.19
C HIS A 659 -28.62 11.86 -0.16
N HIS A 660 -29.32 11.10 0.69
CA HIS A 660 -30.18 11.65 1.74
C HIS A 660 -29.38 12.38 2.85
N GLY A 661 -28.11 12.01 3.06
CA GLY A 661 -27.13 12.69 3.92
C GLY A 661 -26.41 13.88 3.27
N GLY A 662 -26.74 14.26 2.03
CA GLY A 662 -26.06 15.32 1.30
C GLY A 662 -26.15 16.70 1.98
N TRP A 663 -27.26 16.98 2.69
CA TRP A 663 -27.45 18.23 3.44
C TRP A 663 -26.56 18.32 4.69
N THR A 664 -26.41 17.22 5.44
CA THR A 664 -25.50 17.20 6.60
C THR A 664 -24.04 17.33 6.17
N THR A 665 -23.66 16.68 5.07
CA THR A 665 -22.32 16.80 4.47
C THR A 665 -22.03 18.23 4.01
N LYS A 666 -23.02 18.91 3.39
CA LYS A 666 -22.90 20.33 3.02
C LYS A 666 -22.69 21.22 4.25
N MET A 667 -23.44 21.00 5.33
CA MET A 667 -23.26 21.74 6.58
C MET A 667 -21.85 21.53 7.18
N ASP A 668 -21.33 20.31 7.15
CA ASP A 668 -19.95 20.04 7.58
C ASP A 668 -18.91 20.81 6.75
N TRP A 669 -19.12 20.94 5.43
CA TRP A 669 -18.29 21.76 4.55
C TRP A 669 -18.37 23.25 4.88
N ILE A 670 -19.56 23.74 5.27
CA ILE A 670 -19.77 25.13 5.72
C ILE A 670 -18.94 25.40 6.97
N PHE A 671 -19.05 24.54 8.00
CA PHE A 671 -18.28 24.67 9.24
C PHE A 671 -16.77 24.59 8.98
N HIS A 672 -16.34 23.71 8.07
CA HIS A 672 -14.94 23.62 7.65
C HIS A 672 -14.48 24.94 7.00
N THR A 673 -15.26 25.50 6.08
CA THR A 673 -14.95 26.76 5.39
C THR A 673 -14.82 27.92 6.38
N ILE A 674 -15.76 28.06 7.31
CA ILE A 674 -15.74 29.11 8.34
C ILE A 674 -14.48 29.01 9.20
N ARG A 675 -14.05 27.80 9.56
CA ARG A 675 -12.85 27.57 10.38
C ARG A 675 -11.54 27.94 9.66
N HIS A 676 -11.52 27.81 8.34
CA HIS A 676 -10.31 28.00 7.52
C HIS A 676 -10.28 29.34 6.78
N MET A 677 -11.29 30.19 6.94
CA MET A 677 -11.19 31.59 6.52
C MET A 677 -10.21 32.34 7.43
N PRO A 678 -9.34 33.19 6.86
CA PRO A 678 -8.58 34.13 7.68
C PRO A 678 -9.58 35.04 8.42
N ASN A 679 -9.41 35.19 9.73
CA ASN A 679 -10.01 36.30 10.46
C ASN A 679 -9.45 37.57 9.84
N GLU A 680 -10.21 38.23 8.97
CA GLU A 680 -9.94 39.62 8.59
C GLU A 680 -10.22 40.49 9.83
N HIS A 681 -9.18 40.71 10.63
CA HIS A 681 -9.08 41.83 11.55
C HIS A 681 -7.83 42.64 11.21
#